data_AF-A0A4U7KWJ4-F1
#
_entry.id   AF-A0A4U7KWJ4-F1
#
_cell.length_a   1.000
_cell.length_b   1.000
_cell.length_c   1.000
_cell.angle_alpha   90.00
_cell.angle_beta   90.00
_cell.angle_gamma   90.00
#
_symmetry.space_group_name_H-M   'P 1'
#
loop_
_entity.id
_entity.type
_entity.pdbx_description
1 polymer ?
#
loop_
_entity_poly.entity_id
_entity_poly.type
_entity_poly.pdbx_seq_one_letter_code
_entity_poly.pdbx_strand_id
1 'polypeptide(L)'
;MTANASSPVSSWLPDHATTPAFPSLGLLISPRAIPLYLILAFYLLSYLPSLLERLFTPAATPSTSAFVVPAETRHARFLPTTSTHAFRYNTLYLALRLDRLERRALDTGHAFAWKGAVFQPEFVDHAALAERRGVTPAGAGVAGAEEARDAWKAKMRAVERIERLRLEEKRGRNDRMTWSLTGLHPDGYLRTHIPLEAGDQQEKGKWISGSILLKLAYELRERGFLTVGPQDSDGDGKDWRHELGHVWTVTMPSIAGITGINPLTVHFCYRPHGFIASTAAKGPKQEEERGSFWLVVLEVHNTFSERHIYILEAGKNEDTTSDAQGSNTRGGYDHQWTFPRAFHVSPFNDRGGFYRLFLKEPFGPQPNAFVLGVRLLLLVESPDAEPQGGPKLVKKLMATLDSVSPSPPAKATTHAHTGRRVRPLSAATLYAALMRQPVDLFLTFVRILYQAGKLHFAKRLDAFGRPDMVQSSETQSADRFDGVGLPPALNRIQLHRKAAAASGDGDGGVMYPEPGWAELVAKEYVKEVVQRRANELQAAGERWTVQIVSTDPADSGLHISSAEGEKGGRQLVLYTRSYGIYVDLMTYTPPRLAFLLGSIVSRRWGVTSLDDFNAFFANPLTPCTGIRRRHVNFLLTSASHDRAQAEQLLRDYGIDADTVRGGDEGGWKVTVALWLGFVAAVAEKKVFAWLGARYVKGTEPWLSLERGLAYVKLRKNQAEEVPGDEVGWDSRLGSVYRA
;
A
#
# COMPACT_ATOMS: atom_id res chain seq x y z
N MET A 1 50.31 -50.19 -81.99
CA MET A 1 49.47 -51.14 -82.73
C MET A 1 48.07 -50.55 -82.84
N THR A 2 47.59 -50.35 -84.08
CA THR A 2 46.18 -50.22 -84.56
C THR A 2 45.21 -49.35 -83.74
N ALA A 3 44.67 -48.19 -84.16
CA ALA A 3 44.01 -47.73 -85.39
C ALA A 3 42.53 -47.36 -85.08
N ASN A 4 42.06 -46.28 -85.74
CA ASN A 4 40.67 -45.79 -85.95
C ASN A 4 40.08 -44.85 -84.87
N ALA A 5 39.33 -43.78 -85.17
CA ALA A 5 39.03 -43.03 -86.41
C ALA A 5 38.26 -41.73 -86.05
N SER A 6 38.49 -40.65 -86.83
CA SER A 6 37.56 -39.55 -87.26
C SER A 6 36.59 -38.82 -86.30
N SER A 7 36.89 -37.52 -86.04
CA SER A 7 36.08 -36.25 -86.19
C SER A 7 34.59 -36.13 -85.76
N PRO A 8 34.02 -34.92 -85.48
CA PRO A 8 34.57 -33.55 -85.62
C PRO A 8 34.43 -32.62 -84.39
N VAL A 9 35.14 -31.49 -84.46
CA VAL A 9 34.99 -30.29 -83.63
C VAL A 9 33.63 -29.63 -83.92
N SER A 10 32.84 -29.35 -82.88
CA SER A 10 31.70 -28.42 -82.93
C SER A 10 31.68 -27.58 -81.66
N SER A 11 31.41 -26.30 -81.87
CA SER A 11 31.49 -25.16 -80.97
C SER A 11 30.83 -25.35 -79.60
N TRP A 12 31.61 -25.12 -78.55
CA TRP A 12 31.10 -24.81 -77.21
C TRP A 12 30.56 -23.38 -77.19
N LEU A 13 29.26 -23.23 -77.42
CA LEU A 13 28.41 -22.19 -76.85
C LEU A 13 26.96 -22.63 -77.07
N PRO A 14 26.18 -22.79 -76.00
CA PRO A 14 24.77 -22.43 -76.03
C PRO A 14 24.52 -21.23 -75.13
N ASP A 15 23.86 -20.24 -75.72
CA ASP A 15 23.16 -19.16 -75.05
C ASP A 15 22.31 -19.65 -73.88
N HIS A 16 22.56 -19.10 -72.69
CA HIS A 16 21.51 -18.99 -71.68
C HIS A 16 21.44 -17.55 -71.18
N ALA A 17 20.59 -16.78 -71.86
CA ALA A 17 19.92 -15.63 -71.30
C ALA A 17 19.26 -16.03 -69.97
N THR A 18 19.88 -15.66 -68.87
CA THR A 18 19.32 -15.79 -67.53
C THR A 18 18.41 -14.59 -67.28
N THR A 19 17.15 -14.73 -67.65
CA THR A 19 16.08 -13.89 -67.07
C THR A 19 16.04 -14.15 -65.56
N PRO A 20 15.95 -13.12 -64.70
CA PRO A 20 15.71 -13.35 -63.28
C PRO A 20 14.31 -13.95 -63.15
N ALA A 21 14.24 -15.25 -62.85
CA ALA A 21 13.00 -15.92 -62.53
C ALA A 21 12.42 -15.26 -61.27
N PHE A 22 11.30 -14.55 -61.42
CA PHE A 22 10.49 -14.15 -60.28
C PHE A 22 10.19 -15.40 -59.45
N PRO A 23 10.38 -15.37 -58.11
CA PRO A 23 10.10 -16.52 -57.27
C PRO A 23 8.64 -16.95 -57.49
N SER A 24 8.44 -18.24 -57.79
CA SER A 24 7.11 -18.78 -58.06
C SER A 24 6.20 -18.58 -56.85
N LEU A 25 4.94 -18.19 -57.08
CA LEU A 25 3.90 -18.05 -56.05
C LEU A 25 3.74 -19.31 -55.17
N GLY A 26 4.18 -20.47 -55.64
CA GLY A 26 4.23 -21.72 -54.87
C GLY A 26 5.14 -21.67 -53.63
N LEU A 27 6.15 -20.78 -53.62
CA LEU A 27 7.01 -20.60 -52.44
C LEU A 27 6.25 -19.93 -51.28
N LEU A 28 5.31 -19.02 -51.60
CA LEU A 28 4.48 -18.32 -50.62
C LEU A 28 3.42 -19.25 -50.00
N ILE A 29 2.93 -20.27 -50.71
CA ILE A 29 1.89 -21.18 -50.18
C ILE A 29 2.52 -22.37 -49.42
N SER A 30 3.85 -22.51 -49.47
CA SER A 30 4.58 -23.58 -48.79
C SER A 30 4.62 -23.41 -47.27
N PRO A 31 4.56 -24.49 -46.47
CA PRO A 31 4.85 -24.43 -45.02
C PRO A 31 6.25 -23.88 -44.70
N ARG A 32 7.17 -23.85 -45.67
CA ARG A 32 8.49 -23.21 -45.54
C ARG A 32 8.43 -21.68 -45.51
N ALA A 33 7.32 -21.06 -45.91
CA ALA A 33 7.09 -19.62 -45.83
C ALA A 33 6.49 -19.16 -44.49
N ILE A 34 6.12 -20.09 -43.58
CA ILE A 34 5.60 -19.75 -42.24
C ILE A 34 6.50 -18.75 -41.49
N PRO A 35 7.85 -18.92 -41.43
CA PRO A 35 8.72 -17.94 -40.78
C PRO A 35 8.63 -16.55 -41.41
N LEU A 36 8.49 -16.47 -42.74
CA LEU A 36 8.37 -15.20 -43.47
C LEU A 36 7.03 -14.53 -43.18
N TYR A 37 5.94 -15.29 -43.10
CA TYR A 37 4.64 -14.78 -42.65
C TYR A 37 4.65 -14.33 -41.20
N LEU A 38 5.35 -15.04 -40.31
CA LEU A 38 5.50 -14.61 -38.92
C LEU A 38 6.30 -13.31 -38.84
N ILE A 39 7.40 -13.17 -39.58
CA ILE A 39 8.18 -11.93 -39.63
C ILE A 39 7.34 -10.78 -40.18
N LEU A 40 6.60 -11.00 -41.28
CA LEU A 40 5.70 -9.99 -41.85
C LEU A 40 4.57 -9.64 -40.88
N ALA A 41 3.99 -10.63 -40.19
CA ALA A 41 2.96 -10.41 -39.19
C ALA A 41 3.50 -9.59 -38.01
N PHE A 42 4.68 -9.92 -37.47
CA PHE A 42 5.34 -9.14 -36.42
C PHE A 42 5.69 -7.73 -36.89
N TYR A 43 6.15 -7.58 -38.14
CA TYR A 43 6.40 -6.29 -38.75
C TYR A 43 5.10 -5.47 -38.79
N LEU A 44 4.02 -5.99 -39.36
CA LEU A 44 2.72 -5.30 -39.40
C LEU A 44 2.14 -5.01 -38.00
N LEU A 45 2.22 -5.97 -37.08
CA LEU A 45 1.82 -5.81 -35.68
C LEU A 45 2.59 -4.69 -34.98
N SER A 46 3.87 -4.49 -35.32
CA SER A 46 4.67 -3.39 -34.76
C SER A 46 4.19 -2.01 -35.21
N TYR A 47 3.56 -1.88 -36.39
CA TYR A 47 2.99 -0.62 -36.88
C TYR A 47 1.55 -0.39 -36.43
N LEU A 48 0.82 -1.43 -36.02
CA LEU A 48 -0.58 -1.34 -35.60
C LEU A 48 -0.82 -0.29 -34.49
N PRO A 49 0.02 -0.17 -33.44
CA PRO A 49 -0.11 0.89 -32.45
C PRO A 49 -0.05 2.30 -33.05
N SER A 50 0.83 2.49 -34.05
CA SER A 50 0.96 3.78 -34.73
C SER A 50 -0.23 4.08 -35.63
N LEU A 51 -0.82 3.06 -36.26
CA LEU A 51 -2.01 3.20 -37.09
C LEU A 51 -3.23 3.56 -36.23
N LEU A 52 -3.47 2.81 -35.15
CA LEU A 52 -4.56 3.07 -34.20
C LEU A 52 -4.52 4.50 -33.68
N GLU A 53 -3.32 4.95 -33.32
CA GLU A 53 -3.13 6.29 -32.82
C GLU A 53 -3.33 7.37 -33.87
N ARG A 54 -2.87 7.19 -35.11
CA ARG A 54 -3.09 8.19 -36.15
C ARG A 54 -4.56 8.37 -36.51
N LEU A 55 -5.32 7.27 -36.50
CA LEU A 55 -6.72 7.28 -36.92
C LEU A 55 -7.70 7.65 -35.80
N PHE A 56 -7.39 7.30 -34.55
CA PHE A 56 -8.36 7.34 -33.44
C PHE A 56 -7.86 8.07 -32.18
N THR A 57 -6.76 8.85 -32.26
CA THR A 57 -6.33 9.71 -31.15
C THR A 57 -7.24 10.95 -31.09
N PRO A 58 -7.91 11.21 -29.96
CA PRO A 58 -8.62 12.47 -29.76
C PRO A 58 -7.62 13.63 -29.67
N ALA A 59 -7.96 14.79 -30.22
CA ALA A 59 -7.21 16.01 -29.96
C ALA A 59 -7.34 16.39 -28.47
N ALA A 60 -6.25 16.81 -27.85
CA ALA A 60 -6.29 17.29 -26.47
C ALA A 60 -6.91 18.69 -26.42
N THR A 61 -7.94 18.83 -25.60
CA THR A 61 -8.68 20.08 -25.34
C THR A 61 -8.56 20.47 -23.86
N PRO A 62 -8.88 21.72 -23.48
CA PRO A 62 -8.92 22.11 -22.06
C PRO A 62 -9.89 21.27 -21.22
N SER A 63 -10.93 20.72 -21.86
CA SER A 63 -11.94 19.82 -21.25
C SER A 63 -11.51 18.35 -21.17
N THR A 64 -10.32 18.01 -21.65
CA THR A 64 -9.80 16.64 -21.57
C THR A 64 -9.67 16.26 -20.10
N SER A 65 -10.31 15.15 -19.72
CA SER A 65 -10.44 14.70 -18.31
C SER A 65 -9.66 13.42 -18.02
N ALA A 66 -8.93 12.88 -19.01
CA ALA A 66 -8.13 11.67 -18.86
C ALA A 66 -6.99 11.57 -19.89
N PHE A 67 -5.84 11.06 -19.45
CA PHE A 67 -4.67 10.82 -20.29
C PHE A 67 -4.05 9.44 -20.05
N VAL A 68 -3.54 8.84 -21.11
CA VAL A 68 -2.61 7.71 -21.07
C VAL A 68 -1.19 8.28 -20.99
N VAL A 69 -0.44 7.91 -19.95
CA VAL A 69 0.86 8.49 -19.60
C VAL A 69 1.93 7.40 -19.62
N PRO A 70 2.55 7.12 -20.79
CA PRO A 70 3.80 6.38 -20.82
C PRO A 70 4.86 7.14 -20.03
N ALA A 71 5.51 6.47 -19.08
CA ALA A 71 6.48 7.07 -18.18
C ALA A 71 7.77 6.25 -18.11
N GLU A 72 8.87 6.90 -17.71
CA GLU A 72 10.14 6.25 -17.39
C GLU A 72 10.40 6.42 -15.89
N THR A 73 10.64 5.31 -15.21
CA THR A 73 11.06 5.29 -13.82
C THR A 73 12.56 5.07 -13.72
N ARG A 74 13.26 5.90 -12.96
CA ARG A 74 14.71 5.78 -12.72
C ARG A 74 14.99 5.66 -11.23
N HIS A 75 15.78 4.67 -10.85
CA HIS A 75 16.24 4.47 -9.48
C HIS A 75 17.75 4.56 -9.42
N ALA A 76 18.28 5.26 -8.42
CA ALA A 76 19.70 5.28 -8.11
C ALA A 76 19.90 5.22 -6.59
N ARG A 77 20.65 4.24 -6.12
CA ARG A 77 21.16 4.13 -4.75
C ARG A 77 22.59 4.64 -4.71
N PHE A 78 22.85 5.57 -3.80
CA PHE A 78 24.17 6.17 -3.57
C PHE A 78 24.85 5.61 -2.31
N LEU A 79 24.06 5.22 -1.29
CA LEU A 79 24.57 4.67 -0.03
C LEU A 79 23.96 3.29 0.30
N PRO A 80 24.74 2.36 0.90
CA PRO A 80 26.20 2.43 1.06
C PRO A 80 26.93 2.46 -0.28
N THR A 81 28.15 3.02 -0.30
CA THR A 81 28.99 3.14 -1.51
C THR A 81 29.26 1.77 -2.15
N THR A 82 29.49 0.76 -1.33
CA THR A 82 29.71 -0.66 -1.73
C THR A 82 28.50 -1.28 -2.44
N SER A 83 27.28 -0.78 -2.18
CA SER A 83 26.05 -1.25 -2.82
C SER A 83 25.41 -0.22 -3.76
N THR A 84 26.19 0.74 -4.27
CA THR A 84 25.75 1.72 -5.28
C THR A 84 25.15 1.03 -6.49
N HIS A 85 23.97 1.45 -6.93
CA HIS A 85 23.27 0.77 -8.03
C HIS A 85 22.27 1.70 -8.69
N ALA A 86 22.17 1.64 -10.01
CA ALA A 86 21.18 2.42 -10.75
C ALA A 86 20.54 1.55 -11.83
N PHE A 87 19.24 1.77 -12.05
CA PHE A 87 18.50 1.11 -13.11
C PHE A 87 17.30 1.97 -13.52
N ARG A 88 16.79 1.69 -14.71
CA ARG A 88 15.61 2.36 -15.27
C ARG A 88 14.71 1.37 -15.98
N TYR A 89 13.43 1.67 -16.00
CA TYR A 89 12.42 0.88 -16.68
C TYR A 89 11.24 1.76 -17.07
N ASN A 90 10.48 1.31 -18.06
CA ASN A 90 9.28 2.01 -18.49
C ASN A 90 8.08 1.54 -17.69
N THR A 91 7.14 2.44 -17.47
CA THR A 91 5.88 2.21 -16.77
C THR A 91 4.74 2.86 -17.56
N LEU A 92 3.52 2.43 -17.29
CA LEU A 92 2.32 3.01 -17.89
C LEU A 92 1.39 3.46 -16.78
N TYR A 93 1.07 4.75 -16.78
CA TYR A 93 0.15 5.39 -15.86
C TYR A 93 -1.08 5.92 -16.61
N LEU A 94 -2.17 6.10 -15.88
CA LEU A 94 -3.31 6.89 -16.30
C LEU A 94 -3.39 8.13 -15.41
N ALA A 95 -3.66 9.28 -16.01
CA ALA A 95 -4.02 10.50 -15.29
C ALA A 95 -5.51 10.75 -15.49
N LEU A 96 -6.31 10.74 -14.41
CA LEU A 96 -7.77 10.70 -14.48
C LEU A 96 -8.38 11.74 -13.54
N ARG A 97 -9.38 12.49 -14.03
CA ARG A 97 -10.20 13.37 -13.19
C ARG A 97 -11.20 12.52 -12.39
N LEU A 98 -11.11 12.53 -11.05
CA LEU A 98 -11.83 11.58 -10.19
C LEU A 98 -13.37 11.68 -10.29
N ASP A 99 -13.91 12.89 -10.33
CA ASP A 99 -15.35 13.12 -10.46
C ASP A 99 -15.92 12.52 -11.77
N ARG A 100 -15.17 12.62 -12.88
CA ARG A 100 -15.55 12.04 -14.18
C ARG A 100 -15.34 10.53 -14.22
N LEU A 101 -14.28 10.04 -13.57
CA LEU A 101 -14.00 8.61 -13.42
C LEU A 101 -15.15 7.89 -12.73
N GLU A 102 -15.53 8.36 -11.55
CA GLU A 102 -16.51 7.68 -10.70
C GLU A 102 -17.95 7.88 -11.19
N ARG A 103 -18.21 8.91 -11.99
CA ARG A 103 -19.45 9.05 -12.80
C ARG A 103 -19.47 8.14 -14.04
N ARG A 104 -18.43 7.33 -14.27
CA ARG A 104 -18.24 6.45 -15.45
C ARG A 104 -18.16 7.19 -16.78
N ALA A 105 -17.87 8.50 -16.76
CA ALA A 105 -17.74 9.31 -17.97
C ALA A 105 -16.45 9.04 -18.75
N LEU A 106 -15.50 8.33 -18.13
CA LEU A 106 -14.20 7.95 -18.71
C LEU A 106 -14.14 6.50 -19.18
N ASP A 107 -15.24 5.75 -19.09
CA ASP A 107 -15.30 4.35 -19.51
C ASP A 107 -15.17 4.25 -21.04
N THR A 108 -14.29 3.37 -21.51
CA THR A 108 -13.97 3.19 -22.95
C THR A 108 -14.36 1.79 -23.43
N GLY A 109 -15.43 1.23 -22.85
CA GLY A 109 -15.91 -0.12 -23.13
C GLY A 109 -14.89 -1.17 -22.69
N HIS A 110 -14.38 -1.95 -23.64
CA HIS A 110 -13.46 -3.05 -23.36
C HIS A 110 -12.05 -2.62 -22.94
N ALA A 111 -11.64 -1.39 -23.17
CA ALA A 111 -10.26 -0.99 -22.90
C ALA A 111 -10.05 -0.58 -21.42
N PHE A 112 -10.89 0.33 -20.90
CA PHE A 112 -10.83 0.82 -19.53
C PHE A 112 -12.24 1.01 -18.96
N ALA A 113 -12.44 0.65 -17.69
CA ALA A 113 -13.67 0.93 -16.96
C ALA A 113 -13.45 1.16 -15.46
N TRP A 114 -14.26 2.03 -14.86
CA TRP A 114 -14.42 2.15 -13.42
C TRP A 114 -15.17 0.92 -12.84
N LYS A 115 -14.59 0.27 -11.83
CA LYS A 115 -15.14 -0.95 -11.22
C LYS A 115 -15.87 -0.70 -9.89
N GLY A 116 -15.86 0.54 -9.38
CA GLY A 116 -16.58 0.91 -8.17
C GLY A 116 -18.05 1.29 -8.40
N ALA A 117 -18.71 1.67 -7.31
CA ALA A 117 -20.05 2.26 -7.37
C ALA A 117 -20.04 3.59 -8.14
N VAL A 118 -21.19 3.97 -8.72
CA VAL A 118 -21.33 5.28 -9.35
C VAL A 118 -21.26 6.36 -8.28
N PHE A 119 -20.49 7.42 -8.52
CA PHE A 119 -20.35 8.53 -7.59
C PHE A 119 -21.71 9.12 -7.19
N GLN A 120 -21.96 9.14 -5.88
CA GLN A 120 -23.09 9.83 -5.26
C GLN A 120 -22.51 10.96 -4.41
N PRO A 121 -22.81 12.23 -4.73
CA PRO A 121 -22.18 13.37 -4.07
C PRO A 121 -22.65 13.60 -2.64
N GLU A 122 -23.84 13.12 -2.31
CA GLU A 122 -24.50 13.31 -1.02
C GLU A 122 -24.93 11.95 -0.49
N PHE A 123 -24.79 11.76 0.82
CA PHE A 123 -25.31 10.58 1.49
C PHE A 123 -26.83 10.67 1.56
N VAL A 124 -27.51 9.66 1.05
CA VAL A 124 -28.97 9.57 1.11
C VAL A 124 -29.33 8.41 2.02
N ASP A 125 -29.76 8.74 3.23
CA ASP A 125 -30.34 7.77 4.14
C ASP A 125 -31.77 7.43 3.66
N HIS A 126 -31.90 6.26 3.03
CA HIS A 126 -33.17 5.78 2.51
C HIS A 126 -34.18 5.46 3.62
N ALA A 127 -33.74 5.13 4.84
CA ALA A 127 -34.61 4.86 5.98
C ALA A 127 -35.18 6.17 6.54
N ALA A 128 -34.33 7.18 6.79
CA ALA A 128 -34.79 8.50 7.24
C ALA A 128 -35.65 9.24 6.19
N LEU A 129 -35.35 9.06 4.90
CA LEU A 129 -36.15 9.65 3.82
C LEU A 129 -37.56 9.05 3.74
N ALA A 130 -37.73 7.79 4.14
CA ALA A 130 -39.03 7.15 4.26
C ALA A 130 -39.87 7.68 5.45
N GLU A 131 -39.23 8.26 6.47
CA GLU A 131 -39.88 8.78 7.68
C GLU A 131 -40.26 10.28 7.59
N ARG A 132 -39.69 11.05 6.65
CA ARG A 132 -39.99 12.48 6.50
C ARG A 132 -41.46 12.76 6.14
N ARG A 133 -42.09 13.63 6.96
CA ARG A 133 -43.47 14.14 6.75
C ARG A 133 -43.56 14.89 5.41
N GLY A 134 -44.30 14.32 4.47
CA GLY A 134 -44.33 14.72 3.05
C GLY A 134 -44.16 13.54 2.08
N VAL A 135 -43.60 12.43 2.56
CA VAL A 135 -43.60 11.10 1.88
C VAL A 135 -44.73 10.20 2.42
N THR A 136 -45.29 10.54 3.58
CA THR A 136 -46.60 10.09 4.08
C THR A 136 -47.70 11.12 3.75
N PRO A 137 -48.95 10.70 3.46
CA PRO A 137 -49.98 11.61 2.96
C PRO A 137 -50.30 12.70 3.99
N ALA A 138 -50.46 13.93 3.51
CA ALA A 138 -51.10 15.00 4.26
C ALA A 138 -52.48 14.53 4.76
N GLY A 139 -52.84 15.01 5.95
CA GLY A 139 -53.98 14.56 6.74
C GLY A 139 -55.30 14.43 5.99
N ALA A 140 -56.09 13.49 6.49
CA ALA A 140 -57.39 13.08 5.99
C ALA A 140 -58.39 14.23 5.80
N GLY A 141 -59.18 14.11 4.74
CA GLY A 141 -60.47 14.78 4.61
C GLY A 141 -61.24 14.23 3.41
N VAL A 142 -62.38 13.59 3.69
CA VAL A 142 -63.46 13.16 2.76
C VAL A 142 -63.35 11.73 2.18
N ALA A 143 -64.48 11.03 2.23
CA ALA A 143 -64.72 9.67 1.75
C ALA A 143 -64.20 9.47 0.31
N GLY A 144 -63.44 8.38 0.10
CA GLY A 144 -62.61 8.13 -1.09
C GLY A 144 -61.14 7.82 -0.75
N ALA A 145 -60.78 7.87 0.54
CA ALA A 145 -59.41 7.73 1.03
C ALA A 145 -58.76 6.35 0.77
N GLU A 146 -59.53 5.27 0.63
CA GLU A 146 -58.96 3.94 0.36
C GLU A 146 -58.54 3.79 -1.11
N GLU A 147 -59.40 4.17 -2.06
CA GLU A 147 -59.07 4.21 -3.49
C GLU A 147 -57.95 5.22 -3.80
N ALA A 148 -57.95 6.40 -3.16
CA ALA A 148 -56.88 7.39 -3.33
C ALA A 148 -55.54 6.88 -2.76
N ARG A 149 -55.57 6.16 -1.64
CA ARG A 149 -54.38 5.55 -1.03
C ARG A 149 -53.84 4.40 -1.88
N ASP A 150 -54.70 3.58 -2.46
CA ASP A 150 -54.29 2.47 -3.31
C ASP A 150 -53.84 2.94 -4.69
N ALA A 151 -54.46 3.97 -5.26
CA ALA A 151 -53.99 4.64 -6.47
C ALA A 151 -52.63 5.32 -6.27
N TRP A 152 -52.40 5.94 -5.10
CA TRP A 152 -51.10 6.52 -4.73
C TRP A 152 -50.03 5.45 -4.53
N LYS A 153 -50.34 4.36 -3.80
CA LYS A 153 -49.42 3.21 -3.67
C LYS A 153 -49.10 2.59 -5.02
N ALA A 154 -50.07 2.50 -5.93
CA ALA A 154 -49.87 2.02 -7.29
C ALA A 154 -48.95 2.96 -8.10
N LYS A 155 -49.15 4.28 -8.00
CA LYS A 155 -48.26 5.28 -8.62
C LYS A 155 -46.85 5.26 -8.05
N MET A 156 -46.68 5.16 -6.73
CA MET A 156 -45.38 5.04 -6.08
C MET A 156 -44.68 3.75 -6.48
N ARG A 157 -45.37 2.61 -6.46
CA ARG A 157 -44.82 1.34 -6.96
C ARG A 157 -44.51 1.39 -8.46
N ALA A 158 -45.25 2.17 -9.25
CA ALA A 158 -44.97 2.35 -10.68
C ALA A 158 -43.73 3.23 -10.91
N VAL A 159 -43.59 4.34 -10.17
CA VAL A 159 -42.40 5.20 -10.20
C VAL A 159 -41.18 4.45 -9.66
N GLU A 160 -41.31 3.72 -8.56
CA GLU A 160 -40.26 2.88 -8.00
C GLU A 160 -39.92 1.73 -8.96
N ARG A 161 -40.88 1.13 -9.66
CA ARG A 161 -40.60 0.14 -10.71
C ARG A 161 -39.91 0.76 -11.91
N ILE A 162 -40.29 1.97 -12.33
CA ILE A 162 -39.63 2.67 -13.44
C ILE A 162 -38.21 3.08 -13.04
N GLU A 163 -38.01 3.53 -11.80
CA GLU A 163 -36.71 3.90 -11.28
C GLU A 163 -35.82 2.67 -11.04
N ARG A 164 -36.38 1.57 -10.49
CA ARG A 164 -35.71 0.27 -10.43
C ARG A 164 -35.40 -0.25 -11.81
N LEU A 165 -36.32 -0.21 -12.78
CA LEU A 165 -36.05 -0.62 -14.16
C LEU A 165 -35.00 0.27 -14.81
N ARG A 166 -34.97 1.57 -14.53
CA ARG A 166 -33.93 2.49 -15.03
C ARG A 166 -32.59 2.26 -14.34
N LEU A 167 -32.59 1.91 -13.05
CA LEU A 167 -31.41 1.50 -12.28
C LEU A 167 -30.94 0.11 -12.68
N GLU A 168 -31.84 -0.81 -13.02
CA GLU A 168 -31.59 -2.17 -13.51
C GLU A 168 -31.16 -2.17 -14.97
N GLU A 169 -31.66 -1.27 -15.80
CA GLU A 169 -31.20 -1.03 -17.16
C GLU A 169 -29.84 -0.31 -17.15
N LYS A 170 -29.60 0.59 -16.19
CA LYS A 170 -28.25 1.11 -15.87
C LYS A 170 -27.33 0.01 -15.33
N ARG A 171 -27.81 -0.90 -14.48
CA ARG A 171 -27.06 -2.08 -14.01
C ARG A 171 -26.79 -3.07 -15.15
N GLY A 172 -27.73 -3.29 -16.06
CA GLY A 172 -27.59 -4.16 -17.24
C GLY A 172 -26.68 -3.56 -18.32
N ARG A 173 -26.66 -2.23 -18.48
CA ARG A 173 -25.62 -1.52 -19.25
C ARG A 173 -24.25 -1.61 -18.57
N ASN A 174 -24.20 -1.56 -17.23
CA ASN A 174 -22.97 -1.78 -16.45
C ASN A 174 -22.45 -3.22 -16.55
N ASP A 175 -23.34 -4.22 -16.58
CA ASP A 175 -22.97 -5.63 -16.62
C ASP A 175 -22.37 -6.04 -17.98
N ARG A 176 -22.80 -5.40 -19.08
CA ARG A 176 -22.15 -5.54 -20.40
C ARG A 176 -20.73 -4.92 -20.45
N MET A 177 -20.35 -4.10 -19.48
CA MET A 177 -19.01 -3.47 -19.35
C MET A 177 -18.16 -4.08 -18.21
N THR A 178 -18.58 -5.22 -17.65
CA THR A 178 -17.82 -5.96 -16.63
C THR A 178 -16.48 -6.46 -17.15
N TRP A 179 -16.40 -6.83 -18.43
CA TRP A 179 -15.16 -7.24 -19.08
C TRP A 179 -14.47 -6.03 -19.73
N SER A 180 -13.59 -5.40 -18.96
CA SER A 180 -12.60 -4.44 -19.48
C SER A 180 -11.21 -4.98 -19.22
N LEU A 181 -10.30 -4.78 -20.18
CA LEU A 181 -8.91 -5.20 -20.06
C LEU A 181 -8.20 -4.44 -18.95
N THR A 182 -8.54 -3.18 -18.73
CA THR A 182 -8.00 -2.40 -17.62
C THR A 182 -9.10 -1.74 -16.79
N GLY A 183 -8.80 -1.37 -15.55
CA GLY A 183 -9.76 -0.65 -14.71
C GLY A 183 -9.20 -0.22 -13.37
N LEU A 184 -10.03 0.51 -12.62
CA LEU A 184 -9.73 0.96 -11.26
C LEU A 184 -10.82 0.49 -10.28
N HIS A 185 -10.37 0.03 -9.12
CA HIS A 185 -11.23 -0.41 -8.03
C HIS A 185 -11.05 0.51 -6.81
N PRO A 186 -12.12 1.01 -6.16
CA PRO A 186 -12.02 1.91 -5.01
C PRO A 186 -11.26 1.30 -3.83
N ASP A 187 -11.34 -0.02 -3.63
CA ASP A 187 -10.64 -0.73 -2.54
C ASP A 187 -9.11 -0.67 -2.65
N GLY A 188 -8.59 -0.39 -3.85
CA GLY A 188 -7.16 -0.26 -4.11
C GLY A 188 -6.55 1.05 -3.61
N TYR A 189 -7.37 2.01 -3.15
CA TYR A 189 -6.95 3.37 -2.82
C TYR A 189 -7.37 3.79 -1.42
N LEU A 190 -6.50 4.55 -0.75
CA LEU A 190 -6.70 5.14 0.57
C LEU A 190 -7.18 4.11 1.61
N ARG A 191 -8.04 4.50 2.56
CA ARG A 191 -8.63 3.62 3.58
C ARG A 191 -9.65 2.66 2.95
N THR A 192 -9.65 1.42 3.44
CA THR A 192 -10.72 0.44 3.18
C THR A 192 -11.82 0.54 4.23
N HIS A 193 -11.43 0.77 5.50
CA HIS A 193 -12.31 0.94 6.63
C HIS A 193 -12.40 2.41 7.07
N ILE A 194 -13.63 2.91 7.20
CA ILE A 194 -13.92 4.26 7.69
C ILE A 194 -14.57 4.10 9.08
N PRO A 195 -13.93 4.55 10.17
CA PRO A 195 -14.39 4.33 11.54
C PRO A 195 -15.54 5.30 11.90
N LEU A 196 -16.73 5.03 11.39
CA LEU A 196 -17.97 5.69 11.80
C LEU A 196 -18.79 4.73 12.67
N GLU A 197 -19.42 5.24 13.74
CA GLU A 197 -20.06 4.42 14.78
C GLU A 197 -21.31 3.66 14.26
N ALA A 198 -21.89 2.81 15.11
CA ALA A 198 -22.96 1.88 14.73
C ALA A 198 -24.27 2.61 14.33
N GLY A 199 -25.05 1.98 13.43
CA GLY A 199 -26.33 2.52 12.91
C GLY A 199 -26.15 3.16 11.53
N ASP A 200 -26.85 4.26 11.27
CA ASP A 200 -26.88 4.97 9.97
C ASP A 200 -25.48 5.47 9.53
N GLN A 201 -24.60 5.71 10.50
CA GLN A 201 -23.20 6.07 10.30
C GLN A 201 -22.37 4.95 9.65
N GLN A 202 -22.73 3.67 9.83
CA GLN A 202 -22.05 2.55 9.18
C GLN A 202 -22.36 2.50 7.67
N GLU A 203 -23.59 2.82 7.28
CA GLU A 203 -23.96 2.93 5.87
C GLU A 203 -23.24 4.10 5.20
N LYS A 204 -23.11 5.22 5.92
CA LYS A 204 -22.29 6.37 5.50
C LYS A 204 -20.83 5.98 5.31
N GLY A 205 -20.26 5.18 6.21
CA GLY A 205 -18.91 4.62 6.06
C GLY A 205 -18.76 3.78 4.79
N LYS A 206 -19.74 2.91 4.48
CA LYS A 206 -19.76 2.12 3.24
C LYS A 206 -19.87 2.99 1.99
N TRP A 207 -20.69 4.05 2.04
CA TRP A 207 -20.82 5.03 0.96
C TRP A 207 -19.48 5.73 0.67
N ILE A 208 -18.81 6.24 1.72
CA ILE A 208 -17.47 6.84 1.59
C ILE A 208 -16.47 5.82 1.04
N SER A 209 -16.47 4.58 1.56
CA SER A 209 -15.57 3.52 1.10
C SER A 209 -15.73 3.13 -0.37
N GLY A 210 -16.88 3.43 -1.00
CA GLY A 210 -17.15 3.15 -2.40
C GLY A 210 -16.50 4.11 -3.41
N SER A 211 -15.91 5.23 -2.96
CA SER A 211 -15.37 6.30 -3.80
C SER A 211 -13.95 6.68 -3.38
N ILE A 212 -13.06 6.90 -4.35
CA ILE A 212 -11.71 7.42 -4.10
C ILE A 212 -11.80 8.90 -3.71
N LEU A 213 -12.67 9.65 -4.39
CA LEU A 213 -12.88 11.07 -4.13
C LEU A 213 -13.43 11.33 -2.71
N LEU A 214 -14.43 10.56 -2.26
CA LEU A 214 -14.99 10.68 -0.91
C LEU A 214 -13.96 10.29 0.16
N LYS A 215 -13.21 9.21 -0.05
CA LYS A 215 -12.09 8.85 0.85
C LYS A 215 -11.05 9.96 0.95
N LEU A 216 -10.72 10.60 -0.17
CA LEU A 216 -9.74 11.68 -0.19
C LEU A 216 -10.27 12.90 0.58
N ALA A 217 -11.52 13.31 0.32
CA ALA A 217 -12.15 14.40 1.05
C ALA A 217 -12.28 14.08 2.55
N TYR A 218 -12.58 12.84 2.92
CA TYR A 218 -12.58 12.36 4.29
C TYR A 218 -11.20 12.55 4.95
N GLU A 219 -10.12 12.08 4.33
CA GLU A 219 -8.76 12.24 4.87
C GLU A 219 -8.34 13.71 4.99
N LEU A 220 -8.67 14.53 4.00
CA LEU A 220 -8.36 15.96 4.04
C LEU A 220 -9.12 16.66 5.17
N ARG A 221 -10.35 16.24 5.45
CA ARG A 221 -11.13 16.75 6.59
C ARG A 221 -10.55 16.29 7.93
N GLU A 222 -10.29 15.00 8.09
CA GLU A 222 -9.71 14.42 9.32
C GLU A 222 -8.38 15.08 9.71
N ARG A 223 -7.59 15.48 8.70
CA ARG A 223 -6.26 16.09 8.90
C ARG A 223 -6.30 17.63 8.92
N GLY A 224 -7.49 18.23 8.92
CA GLY A 224 -7.68 19.68 9.09
C GLY A 224 -7.43 20.54 7.86
N PHE A 225 -7.32 19.95 6.66
CA PHE A 225 -7.18 20.69 5.40
C PHE A 225 -8.52 21.18 4.83
N LEU A 226 -9.63 20.52 5.18
CA LEU A 226 -11.00 20.93 4.85
C LEU A 226 -11.78 21.30 6.11
N THR A 227 -12.65 22.31 6.01
CA THR A 227 -13.51 22.68 7.16
C THR A 227 -14.70 21.73 7.32
N VAL A 228 -15.18 21.15 6.23
CA VAL A 228 -16.27 20.16 6.18
C VAL A 228 -15.83 19.01 5.29
N GLY A 229 -16.12 17.77 5.71
CA GLY A 229 -15.91 16.57 4.89
C GLY A 229 -17.20 15.80 4.62
N PRO A 230 -17.14 14.72 3.82
CA PRO A 230 -18.30 13.85 3.58
C PRO A 230 -18.83 13.19 4.86
N GLN A 231 -18.03 13.07 5.92
CA GLN A 231 -18.47 12.61 7.23
C GLN A 231 -19.37 13.62 7.96
N ASP A 232 -19.30 14.91 7.61
CA ASP A 232 -20.00 16.00 8.31
C ASP A 232 -21.21 16.55 7.54
N SER A 233 -21.39 16.17 6.26
CA SER A 233 -22.28 16.85 5.31
C SER A 233 -23.79 16.60 5.48
N ASP A 234 -24.27 16.39 6.70
CA ASP A 234 -25.68 16.07 6.97
C ASP A 234 -26.50 17.35 7.24
N GLY A 235 -27.07 17.94 6.19
CA GLY A 235 -28.21 18.87 6.29
C GLY A 235 -27.92 20.37 6.55
N ASP A 236 -26.71 20.75 6.94
CA ASP A 236 -26.36 22.16 7.24
C ASP A 236 -26.14 23.06 6.00
N GLY A 237 -26.30 22.53 4.79
CA GLY A 237 -26.07 23.26 3.53
C GLY A 237 -24.59 23.62 3.27
N LYS A 238 -23.67 23.15 4.11
CA LYS A 238 -22.22 23.26 3.92
C LYS A 238 -21.71 22.02 3.20
N ASP A 239 -21.07 22.23 2.06
CA ASP A 239 -20.57 21.18 1.19
C ASP A 239 -19.06 21.28 1.04
N TRP A 240 -18.36 20.17 1.24
CA TRP A 240 -16.91 20.06 1.10
C TRP A 240 -16.42 20.42 -0.32
N ARG A 241 -17.29 20.29 -1.33
CA ARG A 241 -17.03 20.69 -2.73
C ARG A 241 -16.82 22.20 -2.92
N HIS A 242 -17.19 23.03 -1.93
CA HIS A 242 -16.90 24.46 -1.96
C HIS A 242 -15.42 24.79 -1.67
N GLU A 243 -14.67 23.84 -1.14
CA GLU A 243 -13.24 24.00 -0.82
C GLU A 243 -12.34 23.09 -1.66
N LEU A 244 -12.85 21.93 -2.10
CA LEU A 244 -12.13 20.99 -2.96
C LEU A 244 -12.71 21.02 -4.38
N GLY A 245 -11.90 21.48 -5.33
CA GLY A 245 -12.24 21.55 -6.74
C GLY A 245 -11.90 20.27 -7.51
N HIS A 246 -11.23 20.40 -8.65
CA HIS A 246 -10.83 19.24 -9.44
C HIS A 246 -9.79 18.41 -8.69
N VAL A 247 -9.89 17.09 -8.80
CA VAL A 247 -8.87 16.15 -8.32
C VAL A 247 -8.42 15.27 -9.48
N TRP A 248 -7.12 15.28 -9.74
CA TRP A 248 -6.48 14.49 -10.78
C TRP A 248 -5.62 13.41 -10.15
N THR A 249 -5.97 12.14 -10.41
CA THR A 249 -5.25 10.99 -9.89
C THR A 249 -4.38 10.38 -10.97
N VAL A 250 -3.09 10.26 -10.68
CA VAL A 250 -2.11 9.56 -11.52
C VAL A 250 -1.79 8.22 -10.87
N THR A 251 -2.17 7.14 -11.54
CA THR A 251 -2.07 5.78 -11.00
C THR A 251 -1.85 4.74 -12.10
N MET A 252 -1.31 3.59 -11.73
CA MET A 252 -1.22 2.42 -12.62
C MET A 252 -2.59 1.71 -12.65
N PRO A 253 -3.16 1.43 -13.83
CA PRO A 253 -4.41 0.68 -13.90
C PRO A 253 -4.18 -0.81 -13.61
N SER A 254 -5.24 -1.53 -13.20
CA SER A 254 -5.22 -2.99 -13.22
C SER A 254 -5.25 -3.50 -14.66
N ILE A 255 -4.71 -4.71 -14.91
CA ILE A 255 -4.85 -5.41 -16.19
C ILE A 255 -5.47 -6.77 -15.96
N ALA A 256 -6.59 -7.05 -16.63
CA ALA A 256 -7.35 -8.30 -16.52
C ALA A 256 -7.65 -8.67 -15.05
N GLY A 257 -7.95 -7.66 -14.22
CA GLY A 257 -8.20 -7.82 -12.79
C GLY A 257 -6.95 -7.97 -11.92
N ILE A 258 -5.76 -8.12 -12.52
CA ILE A 258 -4.49 -8.17 -11.80
C ILE A 258 -4.01 -6.75 -11.54
N THR A 259 -4.00 -6.35 -10.28
CA THR A 259 -3.33 -5.13 -9.82
C THR A 259 -1.84 -5.44 -9.70
N GLY A 260 -1.03 -4.84 -10.56
CA GLY A 260 0.43 -4.86 -10.37
C GLY A 260 0.83 -4.13 -9.09
N ILE A 261 2.12 -4.15 -8.75
CA ILE A 261 2.63 -3.27 -7.68
C ILE A 261 2.51 -1.83 -8.20
N ASN A 262 1.56 -1.08 -7.67
CA ASN A 262 1.43 0.36 -7.85
C ASN A 262 2.13 1.04 -6.67
N PRO A 263 3.44 1.38 -6.76
CA PRO A 263 4.19 1.85 -5.60
C PRO A 263 3.80 3.26 -5.16
N LEU A 264 3.24 4.07 -6.08
CA LEU A 264 2.91 5.47 -5.86
C LEU A 264 1.70 5.86 -6.69
N THR A 265 0.65 6.32 -6.00
CA THR A 265 -0.46 7.07 -6.57
C THR A 265 -0.30 8.53 -6.18
N VAL A 266 -0.50 9.45 -7.14
CA VAL A 266 -0.38 10.89 -6.90
C VAL A 266 -1.73 11.54 -7.15
N HIS A 267 -2.31 12.20 -6.14
CA HIS A 267 -3.51 13.01 -6.28
C HIS A 267 -3.13 14.50 -6.31
N PHE A 268 -3.37 15.15 -7.44
CA PHE A 268 -3.24 16.60 -7.58
C PHE A 268 -4.60 17.23 -7.27
N CYS A 269 -4.66 18.01 -6.19
CA CYS A 269 -5.86 18.67 -5.74
C CYS A 269 -5.82 20.16 -6.09
N TYR A 270 -6.92 20.67 -6.62
CA TYR A 270 -7.07 22.06 -7.00
C TYR A 270 -8.16 22.70 -6.16
N ARG A 271 -8.06 24.01 -5.91
CA ARG A 271 -9.19 24.78 -5.39
C ARG A 271 -10.27 24.91 -6.46
N PRO A 272 -11.53 25.17 -6.08
CA PRO A 272 -12.56 25.58 -7.02
C PRO A 272 -12.13 26.84 -7.79
N HIS A 273 -12.62 26.98 -9.02
CA HIS A 273 -12.35 28.17 -9.81
C HIS A 273 -12.89 29.43 -9.09
N GLY A 274 -12.07 30.48 -9.01
CA GLY A 274 -12.43 31.71 -8.30
C GLY A 274 -12.51 31.59 -6.77
N PHE A 275 -11.91 30.55 -6.18
CA PHE A 275 -11.88 30.38 -4.72
C PHE A 275 -11.13 31.53 -4.02
N ILE A 276 -11.80 32.20 -3.08
CA ILE A 276 -11.22 33.25 -2.22
C ILE A 276 -11.35 32.81 -0.77
N ALA A 277 -10.22 32.67 -0.06
CA ALA A 277 -10.17 32.12 1.30
C ALA A 277 -10.99 32.92 2.34
N SER A 278 -11.21 34.22 2.13
CA SER A 278 -11.95 35.10 3.05
C SER A 278 -13.49 35.00 2.93
N THR A 279 -14.00 34.38 1.87
CA THR A 279 -15.43 34.21 1.63
C THR A 279 -15.66 32.79 1.15
N ALA A 280 -15.85 31.85 2.08
CA ALA A 280 -16.26 30.46 1.78
C ALA A 280 -17.70 30.38 1.19
N ALA A 281 -18.14 31.41 0.47
CA ALA A 281 -19.49 31.60 -0.04
C ALA A 281 -19.48 31.83 -1.56
N LYS A 282 -20.12 30.89 -2.26
CA LYS A 282 -20.59 30.95 -3.65
C LYS A 282 -19.53 31.27 -4.72
N GLY A 283 -18.74 30.25 -5.08
CA GLY A 283 -18.12 30.21 -6.42
C GLY A 283 -19.18 30.08 -7.52
N PRO A 284 -18.98 30.68 -8.70
CA PRO A 284 -19.92 30.57 -9.82
C PRO A 284 -19.99 29.14 -10.38
N LYS A 285 -21.14 28.77 -10.97
CA LYS A 285 -21.44 27.50 -11.65
C LYS A 285 -20.62 27.29 -12.95
N GLN A 286 -19.30 27.38 -12.90
CA GLN A 286 -18.41 26.90 -13.95
C GLN A 286 -17.68 25.64 -13.46
N GLU A 287 -18.42 24.54 -13.31
CA GLU A 287 -17.90 23.24 -12.83
C GLU A 287 -16.75 22.67 -13.70
N GLU A 288 -16.60 23.18 -14.93
CA GLU A 288 -15.64 22.65 -15.88
C GLU A 288 -14.26 23.32 -15.85
N GLU A 289 -14.12 24.51 -15.23
CA GLU A 289 -12.82 25.18 -15.15
C GLU A 289 -12.03 24.72 -13.91
N ARG A 290 -10.74 24.47 -14.12
CA ARG A 290 -9.81 24.09 -13.05
C ARG A 290 -9.37 25.35 -12.31
N GLY A 291 -9.39 25.34 -10.97
CA GLY A 291 -8.85 26.43 -10.16
C GLY A 291 -7.34 26.33 -9.97
N SER A 292 -6.80 27.07 -8.99
CA SER A 292 -5.38 27.04 -8.66
C SER A 292 -4.96 25.70 -8.05
N PHE A 293 -3.73 25.27 -8.34
CA PHE A 293 -3.13 24.12 -7.67
C PHE A 293 -3.04 24.40 -6.17
N TRP A 294 -3.52 23.46 -5.35
CA TRP A 294 -3.60 23.62 -3.91
C TRP A 294 -2.63 22.73 -3.17
N LEU A 295 -2.73 21.42 -3.38
CA LEU A 295 -1.91 20.45 -2.66
C LEU A 295 -1.74 19.18 -3.49
N VAL A 296 -0.73 18.40 -3.13
CA VAL A 296 -0.53 17.04 -3.63
C VAL A 296 -0.67 16.05 -2.49
N VAL A 297 -1.37 14.94 -2.75
CA VAL A 297 -1.40 13.78 -1.86
C VAL A 297 -0.61 12.65 -2.51
N LEU A 298 0.46 12.22 -1.85
CA LEU A 298 1.26 11.07 -2.26
C LEU A 298 0.78 9.83 -1.50
N GLU A 299 0.06 8.95 -2.17
CA GLU A 299 -0.30 7.64 -1.63
C GLU A 299 0.79 6.63 -2.00
N VAL A 300 1.55 6.21 -0.99
CA VAL A 300 2.65 5.26 -1.13
C VAL A 300 2.17 3.88 -0.67
N HIS A 301 2.32 2.90 -1.55
CA HIS A 301 2.01 1.50 -1.25
C HIS A 301 3.32 0.75 -1.05
N ASN A 302 3.44 -0.05 0.02
CA ASN A 302 4.55 -0.99 0.14
C ASN A 302 4.18 -2.40 -0.33
N THR A 303 5.20 -3.24 -0.41
CA THR A 303 5.07 -4.67 -0.76
C THR A 303 4.41 -5.52 0.33
N PHE A 304 4.02 -4.91 1.46
CA PHE A 304 3.43 -5.59 2.61
C PHE A 304 1.94 -5.23 2.81
N SER A 305 1.30 -4.72 1.76
CA SER A 305 -0.10 -4.29 1.76
C SER A 305 -0.41 -3.16 2.73
N GLU A 306 0.57 -2.35 3.09
CA GLU A 306 0.37 -1.13 3.88
C GLU A 306 0.28 0.08 2.94
N ARG A 307 -0.52 1.07 3.35
CA ARG A 307 -0.67 2.34 2.63
C ARG A 307 -0.40 3.51 3.54
N HIS A 308 0.30 4.49 3.02
CA HIS A 308 0.63 5.73 3.72
C HIS A 308 0.38 6.92 2.81
N ILE A 309 -0.12 8.02 3.35
CA ILE A 309 -0.28 9.27 2.59
C ILE A 309 0.58 10.38 3.18
N TYR A 310 1.18 11.17 2.29
CA TYR A 310 1.81 12.45 2.59
C TYR A 310 1.01 13.57 1.93
N ILE A 311 0.68 14.61 2.67
CA ILE A 311 -0.10 15.75 2.16
C ILE A 311 0.80 16.99 2.15
N LEU A 312 1.02 17.56 0.97
CA LEU A 312 1.95 18.68 0.79
C LEU A 312 1.21 19.84 0.13
N GLU A 313 1.03 20.92 0.89
CA GLU A 313 0.35 22.14 0.43
C GLU A 313 1.31 23.03 -0.37
N ALA A 314 0.84 23.52 -1.51
CA ALA A 314 1.56 24.50 -2.31
C ALA A 314 1.70 25.82 -1.54
N GLY A 315 2.91 26.39 -1.55
CA GLY A 315 3.23 27.65 -0.89
C GLY A 315 3.32 27.59 0.65
N LYS A 316 3.10 26.42 1.28
CA LYS A 316 3.23 26.22 2.73
C LYS A 316 4.29 25.17 3.01
N ASN A 317 5.26 25.50 3.87
CA ASN A 317 6.39 24.62 4.21
C ASN A 317 7.17 24.13 2.96
N GLU A 318 7.12 24.87 1.86
CA GLU A 318 7.98 24.62 0.70
C GLU A 318 9.42 25.02 1.03
N ASP A 319 10.39 24.28 0.49
CA ASP A 319 11.79 24.60 0.67
C ASP A 319 12.09 25.98 0.04
N THR A 320 12.42 26.98 0.85
CA THR A 320 12.58 28.38 0.37
C THR A 320 13.60 28.52 -0.77
N THR A 321 13.21 29.31 -1.78
CA THR A 321 14.07 29.87 -2.82
C THR A 321 14.85 31.06 -2.25
N SER A 322 15.78 30.86 -1.33
CA SER A 322 16.65 31.96 -0.87
C SER A 322 17.93 31.99 -1.73
N ASP A 323 17.96 32.94 -2.66
CA ASP A 323 19.15 33.32 -3.43
C ASP A 323 20.18 33.98 -2.53
N ALA A 324 21.23 33.23 -2.17
CA ALA A 324 22.60 33.69 -2.01
C ALA A 324 23.50 32.44 -1.98
N GLN A 325 24.12 32.10 -3.13
CA GLN A 325 24.96 30.90 -3.34
C GLN A 325 24.23 29.54 -3.34
N GLY A 326 23.42 29.32 -4.38
CA GLY A 326 23.09 27.97 -4.87
C GLY A 326 21.61 27.63 -4.83
N SER A 327 20.90 27.99 -5.90
CA SER A 327 19.52 27.57 -6.27
C SER A 327 19.17 26.17 -5.76
N ASN A 328 18.38 26.07 -4.68
CA ASN A 328 17.93 24.79 -4.15
C ASN A 328 16.67 24.27 -4.85
N THR A 329 15.90 25.09 -5.55
CA THR A 329 14.91 24.59 -6.52
C THR A 329 15.65 24.11 -7.76
N ARG A 330 15.59 22.81 -8.02
CA ARG A 330 16.20 22.25 -9.22
C ARG A 330 15.41 22.73 -10.43
N GLY A 331 16.08 23.42 -11.34
CA GLY A 331 15.50 23.87 -12.60
C GLY A 331 14.66 22.78 -13.27
N GLY A 332 13.42 23.14 -13.60
CA GLY A 332 12.45 22.26 -14.28
C GLY A 332 11.39 21.60 -13.38
N TYR A 333 11.33 21.89 -12.08
CA TYR A 333 10.21 21.53 -11.19
C TYR A 333 9.58 22.78 -10.58
N ASP A 334 8.29 22.72 -10.28
CA ASP A 334 7.48 23.87 -9.83
C ASP A 334 7.41 23.94 -8.31
N HIS A 335 7.41 22.79 -7.64
CA HIS A 335 7.32 22.70 -6.18
C HIS A 335 8.37 21.78 -5.57
N GLN A 336 8.75 22.07 -4.31
CA GLN A 336 9.71 21.28 -3.57
C GLN A 336 9.40 21.27 -2.06
N TRP A 337 9.45 20.09 -1.45
CA TRP A 337 9.30 19.91 -0.01
C TRP A 337 10.33 18.93 0.54
N THR A 338 10.89 19.22 1.71
CA THR A 338 11.64 18.26 2.53
C THR A 338 10.83 17.90 3.78
N PHE A 339 10.46 16.63 3.93
CA PHE A 339 9.63 16.15 5.04
C PHE A 339 10.16 14.82 5.62
N PRO A 340 9.93 14.54 6.91
CA PRO A 340 10.46 13.34 7.56
C PRO A 340 9.80 12.08 7.02
N ARG A 341 10.60 11.03 6.81
CA ARG A 341 10.09 9.74 6.36
C ARG A 341 9.35 9.04 7.49
N ALA A 342 8.11 8.62 7.23
CA ALA A 342 7.29 7.90 8.21
C ALA A 342 7.16 6.39 7.89
N PHE A 343 7.48 5.97 6.67
CA PHE A 343 7.04 4.70 6.10
C PHE A 343 8.17 3.75 5.64
N HIS A 344 7.97 2.45 5.84
CA HIS A 344 8.91 1.39 5.43
C HIS A 344 8.55 0.85 4.03
N VAL A 345 9.27 1.34 3.01
CA VAL A 345 8.98 1.03 1.59
C VAL A 345 9.76 -0.19 1.08
N SER A 346 10.90 -0.51 1.69
CA SER A 346 11.80 -1.57 1.19
C SER A 346 12.59 -2.20 2.32
N PRO A 347 12.79 -3.53 2.32
CA PRO A 347 13.63 -4.21 3.30
C PRO A 347 15.09 -3.77 3.26
N PHE A 348 15.55 -3.03 2.24
CA PHE A 348 16.94 -2.52 2.20
C PHE A 348 17.11 -1.12 2.79
N ASN A 349 16.07 -0.57 3.42
CA ASN A 349 16.13 0.73 4.06
C ASN A 349 15.36 0.70 5.40
N ASP A 350 16.03 1.14 6.45
CA ASP A 350 15.43 1.54 7.73
C ASP A 350 14.33 2.62 7.54
N ARG A 351 13.58 2.97 8.59
CA ARG A 351 12.55 4.02 8.52
C ARG A 351 13.09 5.44 8.71
N GLY A 352 14.38 5.59 9.03
CA GLY A 352 15.01 6.89 9.21
C GLY A 352 15.19 7.67 7.90
N GLY A 353 15.41 8.97 8.07
CA GLY A 353 15.74 9.91 7.01
C GLY A 353 14.59 10.85 6.65
N PHE A 354 14.84 11.64 5.61
CA PHE A 354 13.89 12.59 5.04
C PHE A 354 13.61 12.23 3.59
N TYR A 355 12.40 12.51 3.15
CA TYR A 355 12.10 12.64 1.74
C TYR A 355 12.27 14.08 1.31
N ARG A 356 12.91 14.29 0.16
CA ARG A 356 12.81 15.54 -0.58
C ARG A 356 12.09 15.28 -1.90
N LEU A 357 10.88 15.82 -2.01
CA LEU A 357 10.06 15.74 -3.20
C LEU A 357 10.31 16.95 -4.09
N PHE A 358 10.44 16.71 -5.39
CA PHE A 358 10.36 17.72 -6.44
C PHE A 358 9.19 17.33 -7.33
N LEU A 359 8.27 18.26 -7.55
CA LEU A 359 7.02 18.03 -8.26
C LEU A 359 6.85 19.04 -9.38
N LYS A 360 6.42 18.57 -10.56
CA LYS A 360 5.89 19.42 -11.62
C LYS A 360 4.38 19.52 -11.48
N GLU A 361 3.86 20.74 -11.60
CA GLU A 361 2.43 20.94 -11.78
C GLU A 361 2.06 20.43 -13.18
N PRO A 362 1.07 19.52 -13.28
CA PRO A 362 0.93 18.70 -14.48
C PRO A 362 0.41 19.43 -15.71
N PHE A 363 -0.18 20.62 -15.56
CA PHE A 363 -0.80 21.35 -16.65
C PHE A 363 -0.09 22.65 -17.06
N GLY A 364 0.91 23.09 -16.29
CA GLY A 364 1.77 24.25 -16.51
C GLY A 364 1.08 25.45 -17.19
N PRO A 365 1.81 26.18 -18.05
CA PRO A 365 1.23 27.24 -18.88
C PRO A 365 0.43 26.71 -20.08
N GLN A 366 0.44 25.40 -20.36
CA GLN A 366 -0.23 24.79 -21.50
C GLN A 366 -1.40 23.90 -21.05
N PRO A 367 -2.64 24.43 -20.97
CA PRO A 367 -3.77 23.71 -20.36
C PRO A 367 -4.16 22.41 -21.07
N ASN A 368 -3.73 22.21 -22.32
CA ASN A 368 -4.07 21.06 -23.16
C ASN A 368 -3.03 19.93 -23.10
N ALA A 369 -1.91 20.14 -22.40
CA ALA A 369 -0.85 19.15 -22.27
C ALA A 369 -0.77 18.65 -20.83
N PHE A 370 -0.52 17.35 -20.67
CA PHE A 370 -0.29 16.74 -19.37
C PHE A 370 1.17 16.30 -19.29
N VAL A 371 1.88 16.74 -18.26
CA VAL A 371 3.27 16.38 -17.97
C VAL A 371 3.35 15.75 -16.59
N LEU A 372 3.91 14.55 -16.51
CA LEU A 372 4.24 13.93 -15.23
C LEU A 372 5.72 14.17 -14.93
N GLY A 373 6.02 14.76 -13.78
CA GLY A 373 7.39 14.94 -13.32
C GLY A 373 7.45 14.88 -11.81
N VAL A 374 7.83 13.70 -11.29
CA VAL A 374 7.97 13.46 -9.86
C VAL A 374 9.38 12.98 -9.60
N ARG A 375 10.07 13.61 -8.66
CA ARG A 375 11.38 13.14 -8.20
C ARG A 375 11.42 13.13 -6.70
N LEU A 376 11.81 11.98 -6.16
CA LEU A 376 11.91 11.74 -4.74
C LEU A 376 13.36 11.41 -4.39
N LEU A 377 13.94 12.18 -3.48
CA LEU A 377 15.23 11.86 -2.87
C LEU A 377 15.00 11.32 -1.46
N LEU A 378 15.62 10.20 -1.15
CA LEU A 378 15.80 9.74 0.22
C LEU A 378 17.11 10.34 0.75
N LEU A 379 16.99 11.16 1.78
CA LEU A 379 18.10 11.82 2.46
C LEU A 379 18.33 11.22 3.83
N VAL A 380 19.59 11.13 4.24
CA VAL A 380 20.00 10.71 5.59
C VAL A 380 20.97 11.70 6.18
N GLU A 381 21.03 11.80 7.50
CA GLU A 381 21.98 12.66 8.18
C GLU A 381 23.41 12.12 8.02
N SER A 382 24.35 13.04 7.81
CA SER A 382 25.78 12.74 7.83
C SER A 382 26.23 12.56 9.29
N PRO A 383 27.03 11.52 9.60
CA PRO A 383 27.63 11.32 10.91
C PRO A 383 28.71 12.35 11.18
N ASP A 384 29.23 13.02 10.15
CA ASP A 384 30.24 14.07 10.24
C ASP A 384 29.62 15.45 10.52
N ALA A 385 28.33 15.50 10.90
CA ALA A 385 27.66 16.75 11.26
C ALA A 385 28.14 17.20 12.65
N GLU A 386 28.70 18.41 12.73
CA GLU A 386 29.07 19.02 14.01
C GLU A 386 27.83 19.23 14.90
N PRO A 387 27.92 19.02 16.23
CA PRO A 387 26.77 19.11 17.16
C PRO A 387 26.03 20.45 17.15
N GLN A 388 26.64 21.52 16.64
CA GLN A 388 26.11 22.88 16.65
C GLN A 388 25.62 23.37 15.28
N GLY A 389 25.89 22.61 14.21
CA GLY A 389 25.35 22.87 12.87
C GLY A 389 24.11 22.03 12.63
N GLY A 390 23.08 22.58 11.96
CA GLY A 390 21.90 21.81 11.58
C GLY A 390 22.26 20.52 10.81
N PRO A 391 21.37 19.51 10.78
CA PRO A 391 21.68 18.20 10.22
C PRO A 391 22.11 18.29 8.75
N LYS A 392 23.34 17.90 8.45
CA LYS A 392 23.84 17.82 7.07
C LYS A 392 23.24 16.61 6.38
N LEU A 393 22.32 16.84 5.45
CA LEU A 393 21.62 15.77 4.72
C LEU A 393 22.40 15.31 3.48
N VAL A 394 22.59 13.99 3.36
CA VAL A 394 23.27 13.31 2.25
C VAL A 394 22.28 12.42 1.49
N LYS A 395 22.44 12.35 0.16
CA LYS A 395 21.59 11.53 -0.71
C LYS A 395 21.88 10.04 -0.50
N LYS A 396 20.87 9.28 -0.08
CA LYS A 396 20.93 7.81 0.03
C LYS A 396 20.35 7.14 -1.21
N LEU A 397 19.20 7.61 -1.68
CA LEU A 397 18.49 7.07 -2.84
C LEU A 397 17.79 8.17 -3.63
N MET A 398 17.60 7.96 -4.92
CA MET A 398 16.79 8.78 -5.80
C MET A 398 15.85 7.87 -6.59
N ALA A 399 14.59 8.27 -6.65
CA ALA A 399 13.61 7.77 -7.61
C ALA A 399 13.08 8.93 -8.45
N THR A 400 12.94 8.75 -9.76
CA THR A 400 12.21 9.67 -10.64
C THR A 400 11.12 8.92 -11.39
N LEU A 401 10.00 9.59 -11.60
CA LEU A 401 8.88 9.16 -12.42
C LEU A 401 8.53 10.32 -13.34
N ASP A 402 8.94 10.19 -14.60
CA ASP A 402 8.78 11.25 -15.59
C ASP A 402 7.98 10.72 -16.78
N SER A 403 7.00 11.49 -17.26
CA SER A 403 6.32 11.19 -18.53
C SER A 403 7.35 11.20 -19.66
N VAL A 404 7.23 10.25 -20.59
CA VAL A 404 8.13 10.20 -21.75
C VAL A 404 7.94 11.47 -22.59
N SER A 405 8.99 12.29 -22.65
CA SER A 405 8.96 13.55 -23.40
C SER A 405 8.74 13.28 -24.89
N PRO A 406 7.97 14.13 -25.60
CA PRO A 406 7.90 14.03 -27.04
C PRO A 406 9.31 14.26 -27.61
N SER A 407 9.78 13.33 -28.46
CA SER A 407 10.97 13.59 -29.29
C SER A 407 10.75 14.89 -30.07
N PRO A 408 11.77 15.75 -30.26
CA PRO A 408 11.65 16.90 -31.14
C PRO A 408 11.10 16.45 -32.50
N PRO A 409 10.27 17.25 -33.17
CA PRO A 409 9.64 16.87 -34.42
C PRO A 409 10.72 16.64 -35.48
N ALA A 410 11.13 15.40 -35.67
CA ALA A 410 11.81 15.00 -36.90
C ALA A 410 10.82 15.30 -38.03
N LYS A 411 11.31 15.98 -39.09
CA LYS A 411 10.53 16.38 -40.28
C LYS A 411 9.47 15.32 -40.58
N ALA A 412 8.20 15.70 -40.48
CA ALA A 412 7.06 14.80 -40.57
C ALA A 412 7.06 14.06 -41.92
N THR A 413 7.68 12.89 -41.96
CA THR A 413 7.49 11.94 -43.06
C THR A 413 6.22 11.16 -42.79
N THR A 414 5.45 10.89 -43.84
CA THR A 414 4.21 10.10 -43.81
C THR A 414 4.38 8.71 -43.18
N HIS A 415 5.62 8.23 -43.03
CA HIS A 415 5.99 6.93 -42.44
C HIS A 415 6.54 7.00 -41.00
N ALA A 416 6.58 8.17 -40.34
CA ALA A 416 7.19 8.30 -39.01
C ALA A 416 6.44 7.52 -37.91
N HIS A 417 7.11 6.56 -37.29
CA HIS A 417 6.57 5.78 -36.17
C HIS A 417 6.13 6.71 -35.03
N THR A 418 4.87 6.63 -34.59
CA THR A 418 4.42 7.44 -33.46
C THR A 418 5.06 6.87 -32.19
N GLY A 419 5.98 7.63 -31.60
CA GLY A 419 6.70 7.22 -30.38
C GLY A 419 5.79 7.17 -29.15
N ARG A 420 6.35 6.70 -28.02
CA ARG A 420 5.70 6.76 -26.71
C ARG A 420 5.59 8.23 -26.29
N ARG A 421 4.36 8.70 -26.09
CA ARG A 421 4.06 10.07 -25.63
C ARG A 421 2.71 10.09 -24.92
N VAL A 422 2.49 11.10 -24.10
CA VAL A 422 1.21 11.33 -23.43
C VAL A 422 0.11 11.62 -24.45
N ARG A 423 -1.08 11.05 -24.25
CA ARG A 423 -2.24 11.17 -25.15
C ARG A 423 -3.53 11.22 -24.35
N PRO A 424 -4.59 11.87 -24.84
CA PRO A 424 -5.93 11.71 -24.26
C PRO A 424 -6.36 10.24 -24.23
N LEU A 425 -7.07 9.85 -23.18
CA LEU A 425 -7.59 8.50 -23.01
C LEU A 425 -8.67 8.18 -24.05
N SER A 426 -8.43 7.14 -24.84
CA SER A 426 -9.41 6.49 -25.69
C SER A 426 -9.09 5.00 -25.76
N ALA A 427 -10.03 4.18 -26.21
CA ALA A 427 -9.77 2.75 -26.39
C ALA A 427 -8.55 2.52 -27.29
N ALA A 428 -8.42 3.28 -28.39
CA ALA A 428 -7.33 3.16 -29.33
C ALA A 428 -5.97 3.58 -28.74
N THR A 429 -5.90 4.70 -28.01
CA THR A 429 -4.64 5.17 -27.39
C THR A 429 -4.18 4.23 -26.28
N LEU A 430 -5.11 3.65 -25.51
CA LEU A 430 -4.80 2.68 -24.47
C LEU A 430 -4.33 1.35 -25.05
N TYR A 431 -5.02 0.78 -26.05
CA TYR A 431 -4.56 -0.44 -26.73
C TYR A 431 -3.20 -0.23 -27.38
N ALA A 432 -2.98 0.91 -28.04
CA ALA A 432 -1.68 1.24 -28.64
C ALA A 432 -0.57 1.37 -27.59
N ALA A 433 -0.86 1.88 -26.39
CA ALA A 433 0.10 1.91 -25.29
C ALA A 433 0.41 0.51 -24.77
N LEU A 434 -0.62 -0.32 -24.54
CA LEU A 434 -0.47 -1.71 -24.09
C LEU A 434 0.28 -2.57 -25.11
N MET A 435 -0.01 -2.44 -26.40
CA MET A 435 0.70 -3.18 -27.46
C MET A 435 2.19 -2.80 -27.56
N ARG A 436 2.57 -1.57 -27.21
CA ARG A 436 3.98 -1.15 -27.16
C ARG A 436 4.71 -1.62 -25.90
N GLN A 437 3.98 -2.09 -24.91
CA GLN A 437 4.44 -2.45 -23.57
C GLN A 437 3.67 -3.66 -23.00
N PRO A 438 3.51 -4.78 -23.74
CA PRO A 438 2.50 -5.79 -23.42
C PRO A 438 2.76 -6.53 -22.12
N VAL A 439 4.01 -6.58 -21.68
CA VAL A 439 4.44 -7.26 -20.45
C VAL A 439 5.11 -6.32 -19.45
N ASP A 440 5.30 -5.03 -19.76
CA ASP A 440 6.06 -4.12 -18.91
C ASP A 440 5.41 -4.02 -17.52
N LEU A 441 4.08 -3.94 -17.46
CA LEU A 441 3.33 -3.85 -16.20
C LEU A 441 3.51 -5.11 -15.33
N PHE A 442 3.45 -6.31 -15.92
CA PHE A 442 3.66 -7.58 -15.22
C PHE A 442 5.12 -7.82 -14.82
N LEU A 443 6.06 -7.45 -15.69
CA LEU A 443 7.50 -7.61 -15.44
C LEU A 443 8.04 -6.59 -14.44
N THR A 444 7.30 -5.53 -14.11
CA THR A 444 7.74 -4.55 -13.10
C THR A 444 8.13 -5.24 -11.79
N PHE A 445 7.28 -6.14 -11.27
CA PHE A 445 7.57 -6.84 -10.02
C PHE A 445 8.74 -7.81 -10.16
N VAL A 446 8.75 -8.65 -11.20
CA VAL A 446 9.85 -9.60 -11.47
C VAL A 446 11.18 -8.86 -11.59
N ARG A 447 11.18 -7.70 -12.26
CA ARG A 447 12.35 -6.85 -12.41
C ARG A 447 12.78 -6.23 -11.09
N ILE A 448 11.85 -5.75 -10.27
CA ILE A 448 12.15 -5.25 -8.92
C ILE A 448 12.79 -6.36 -8.08
N LEU A 449 12.24 -7.57 -8.12
CA LEU A 449 12.79 -8.72 -7.39
C LEU A 449 14.17 -9.12 -7.90
N TYR A 450 14.40 -9.11 -9.21
CA TYR A 450 15.71 -9.34 -9.80
C TYR A 450 16.74 -8.30 -9.34
N GLN A 451 16.39 -7.01 -9.35
CA GLN A 451 17.29 -5.94 -8.88
C GLN A 451 17.52 -6.02 -7.37
N ALA A 452 16.49 -6.38 -6.58
CA ALA A 452 16.59 -6.65 -5.16
C ALA A 452 17.54 -7.82 -4.87
N GLY A 453 17.41 -8.92 -5.60
CA GLY A 453 18.33 -10.07 -5.49
C GLY A 453 19.76 -9.70 -5.85
N LYS A 454 19.97 -8.90 -6.90
CA LYS A 454 21.30 -8.37 -7.25
C LYS A 454 21.88 -7.50 -6.13
N LEU A 455 21.08 -6.62 -5.53
CA LEU A 455 21.51 -5.79 -4.40
C LEU A 455 21.89 -6.66 -3.19
N HIS A 456 21.07 -7.65 -2.88
CA HIS A 456 21.25 -8.49 -1.71
C HIS A 456 22.44 -9.45 -1.84
N PHE A 457 22.44 -10.29 -2.88
CA PHE A 457 23.41 -11.38 -3.03
C PHE A 457 24.72 -10.92 -3.68
N ALA A 458 24.66 -10.09 -4.73
CA ALA A 458 25.87 -9.65 -5.42
C ALA A 458 26.51 -8.43 -4.77
N LYS A 459 25.70 -7.46 -4.31
CA LYS A 459 26.19 -6.22 -3.69
C LYS A 459 26.17 -6.22 -2.16
N ARG A 460 25.85 -7.37 -1.56
CA ARG A 460 25.94 -7.57 -0.12
C ARG A 460 25.21 -6.47 0.66
N LEU A 461 23.97 -6.16 0.26
CA LEU A 461 23.11 -5.26 1.01
C LEU A 461 22.21 -6.04 1.96
N ASP A 462 22.31 -5.78 3.26
CA ASP A 462 21.54 -6.47 4.28
C ASP A 462 20.07 -6.03 4.30
N ALA A 463 19.19 -6.95 4.69
CA ALA A 463 17.75 -6.74 4.78
C ALA A 463 17.32 -6.47 6.23
N PHE A 464 16.48 -5.46 6.42
CA PHE A 464 15.77 -5.19 7.65
C PHE A 464 14.53 -6.07 7.73
N GLY A 465 14.27 -6.62 8.92
CA GLY A 465 12.97 -7.19 9.24
C GLY A 465 11.86 -6.15 9.07
N ARG A 466 10.67 -6.60 8.67
CA ARG A 466 9.50 -5.73 8.54
C ARG A 466 9.13 -5.14 9.92
N PRO A 467 9.10 -3.81 10.08
CA PRO A 467 8.60 -3.18 11.30
C PRO A 467 7.07 -3.08 11.28
N ASP A 468 6.45 -3.10 12.45
CA ASP A 468 5.02 -2.81 12.59
C ASP A 468 4.69 -1.35 12.22
N MET A 469 3.46 -1.13 11.74
CA MET A 469 2.95 0.20 11.39
C MET A 469 2.76 1.08 12.62
N VAL A 470 3.10 2.36 12.51
CA VAL A 470 3.02 3.34 13.60
C VAL A 470 2.10 4.48 13.16
N GLN A 471 1.12 4.82 13.98
CA GLN A 471 0.29 6.01 13.79
C GLN A 471 1.03 7.27 14.21
N SER A 472 0.65 8.41 13.64
CA SER A 472 1.19 9.71 14.02
C SER A 472 0.78 10.17 15.41
N SER A 473 -0.37 9.71 15.91
CA SER A 473 -0.88 9.97 17.25
C SER A 473 -0.10 9.24 18.36
N GLU A 474 0.72 8.25 18.03
CA GLU A 474 1.46 7.47 19.01
C GLU A 474 2.62 8.29 19.59
N THR A 475 2.56 8.54 20.90
CA THR A 475 3.68 9.16 21.63
C THR A 475 4.80 8.13 21.77
N GLN A 476 5.97 8.40 21.18
CA GLN A 476 7.12 7.49 21.30
C GLN A 476 7.68 7.54 22.73
N SER A 477 7.37 6.51 23.54
CA SER A 477 7.93 6.32 24.88
C SER A 477 9.38 5.80 24.83
N ALA A 478 10.04 5.91 25.99
CA ALA A 478 11.46 5.90 26.30
C ALA A 478 12.38 4.93 25.52
N ASP A 479 13.69 5.21 25.61
CA ASP A 479 14.74 4.42 24.96
C ASP A 479 14.75 2.92 25.33
N ARG A 480 14.13 2.60 26.45
CA ARG A 480 14.03 1.28 27.06
C ARG A 480 12.57 0.81 27.05
N PHE A 481 12.34 -0.42 26.59
CA PHE A 481 11.05 -1.10 26.68
C PHE A 481 11.21 -2.39 27.47
N ASP A 482 10.49 -2.50 28.57
CA ASP A 482 10.49 -3.65 29.48
C ASP A 482 9.22 -4.50 29.38
N GLY A 483 8.38 -4.20 28.38
CA GLY A 483 7.10 -4.86 28.12
C GLY A 483 5.89 -4.07 28.61
N VAL A 484 6.08 -2.96 29.34
CA VAL A 484 4.97 -2.13 29.85
C VAL A 484 4.63 -0.98 28.89
N GLY A 485 3.35 -0.80 28.62
CA GLY A 485 2.81 0.18 27.68
C GLY A 485 2.82 -0.28 26.23
N LEU A 486 2.53 0.64 25.30
CA LEU A 486 2.63 0.37 23.87
C LEU A 486 4.12 0.27 23.49
N PRO A 487 4.58 -0.82 22.83
CA PRO A 487 6.01 -0.99 22.50
C PRO A 487 6.53 0.18 21.66
N PRO A 488 7.82 0.54 21.71
CA PRO A 488 8.38 1.44 20.72
C PRO A 488 8.59 0.69 19.39
N ALA A 489 8.39 1.38 18.27
CA ALA A 489 8.54 0.77 16.95
C ALA A 489 9.96 0.24 16.69
N LEU A 490 10.05 -0.93 16.05
CA LEU A 490 11.30 -1.43 15.47
C LEU A 490 11.71 -0.53 14.29
N ASN A 491 13.02 -0.30 14.11
CA ASN A 491 13.57 0.66 13.15
C ASN A 491 12.97 2.06 13.32
N ARG A 492 13.45 2.81 14.33
CA ARG A 492 12.88 4.11 14.68
C ARG A 492 12.83 5.08 13.50
N ILE A 493 11.79 5.90 13.50
CA ILE A 493 11.78 7.17 12.78
C ILE A 493 12.75 8.10 13.53
N GLN A 494 13.49 8.97 12.83
CA GLN A 494 14.57 9.76 13.44
C GLN A 494 14.14 10.53 14.72
N LEU A 495 15.05 10.57 15.70
CA LEU A 495 14.84 11.11 17.05
C LEU A 495 14.47 12.60 17.09
N HIS A 496 14.94 13.40 16.14
CA HIS A 496 14.66 14.85 16.08
C HIS A 496 13.18 15.16 15.75
N ARG A 497 12.35 14.15 15.42
CA ARG A 497 10.89 14.33 15.29
C ARG A 497 10.24 14.80 16.60
N LYS A 498 10.87 14.59 17.77
CA LYS A 498 10.38 15.15 19.05
C LYS A 498 10.18 16.68 18.99
N ALA A 499 10.99 17.40 18.21
CA ALA A 499 10.84 18.85 18.05
C ALA A 499 9.81 19.24 16.98
N ALA A 500 9.69 18.45 15.89
CA ALA A 500 8.75 18.71 14.80
C ALA A 500 7.31 18.22 15.08
N ALA A 501 7.12 17.24 15.97
CA ALA A 501 5.78 16.72 16.32
C ALA A 501 4.89 17.76 17.04
N ALA A 502 5.47 18.87 17.51
CA ALA A 502 4.70 20.02 18.02
C ALA A 502 3.90 20.73 16.92
N SER A 503 4.20 20.51 15.63
CA SER A 503 3.51 21.12 14.49
C SER A 503 2.52 20.17 13.81
N GLY A 504 1.71 19.41 14.57
CA GLY A 504 0.45 18.83 14.09
C GLY A 504 0.42 18.18 12.69
N ASP A 505 1.52 17.57 12.24
CA ASP A 505 1.65 17.09 10.86
C ASP A 505 0.69 15.91 10.66
N GLY A 506 -0.37 16.17 9.89
CA GLY A 506 -1.38 15.20 9.49
C GLY A 506 -0.84 14.19 8.49
N ASP A 507 0.29 13.53 8.77
CA ASP A 507 0.86 12.40 8.02
C ASP A 507 0.62 11.12 8.83
N GLY A 508 0.31 9.98 8.20
CA GLY A 508 -0.13 8.81 8.98
C GLY A 508 -0.49 7.59 8.14
N GLY A 509 -0.30 6.41 8.72
CA GLY A 509 -0.71 5.13 8.12
C GLY A 509 -2.21 5.07 7.89
N VAL A 510 -2.61 4.68 6.69
CA VAL A 510 -4.00 4.72 6.22
C VAL A 510 -4.59 3.32 6.18
N MET A 511 -3.82 2.32 5.78
CA MET A 511 -4.27 0.93 5.70
C MET A 511 -3.24 0.01 6.35
N TYR A 512 -3.73 -0.80 7.29
CA TYR A 512 -2.99 -1.89 7.92
C TYR A 512 -3.12 -3.18 7.10
N PRO A 513 -2.19 -4.13 7.27
CA PRO A 513 -2.26 -5.42 6.59
C PRO A 513 -3.47 -6.20 7.06
N GLU A 514 -4.20 -6.79 6.12
CA GLU A 514 -5.30 -7.69 6.47
C GLU A 514 -4.76 -8.93 7.21
N PRO A 515 -5.46 -9.40 8.24
CA PRO A 515 -5.04 -10.57 8.98
C PRO A 515 -5.07 -11.82 8.10
N GLY A 516 -4.00 -12.61 8.17
CA GLY A 516 -3.96 -13.93 7.56
C GLY A 516 -4.89 -14.93 8.27
N TRP A 517 -5.20 -16.03 7.60
CA TRP A 517 -6.06 -17.08 8.17
C TRP A 517 -5.54 -17.60 9.53
N ALA A 518 -4.23 -17.83 9.66
CA ALA A 518 -3.64 -18.30 10.90
C ALA A 518 -3.73 -17.26 12.05
N GLU A 519 -3.69 -15.97 11.71
CA GLU A 519 -3.84 -14.88 12.67
C GLU A 519 -5.27 -14.76 13.18
N LEU A 520 -6.26 -14.95 12.29
CA LEU A 520 -7.68 -15.04 12.68
C LEU A 520 -7.95 -16.23 13.59
N VAL A 521 -7.42 -17.41 13.26
CA VAL A 521 -7.50 -18.62 14.11
C VAL A 521 -6.84 -18.35 15.47
N ALA A 522 -5.69 -17.68 15.50
CA ALA A 522 -5.03 -17.32 16.74
C ALA A 522 -5.86 -16.35 17.59
N LYS A 523 -6.51 -15.35 16.97
CA LYS A 523 -7.39 -14.41 17.66
C LYS A 523 -8.60 -15.11 18.29
N GLU A 524 -9.26 -15.99 17.54
CA GLU A 524 -10.37 -16.82 18.04
C GLU A 524 -9.92 -17.69 19.23
N TYR A 525 -8.79 -18.38 19.08
CA TYR A 525 -8.24 -19.24 20.12
C TYR A 525 -7.88 -18.47 21.40
N VAL A 526 -7.19 -17.34 21.28
CA VAL A 526 -6.82 -16.51 22.43
C VAL A 526 -8.06 -15.96 23.14
N LYS A 527 -9.10 -15.58 22.39
CA LYS A 527 -10.38 -15.17 22.97
C LYS A 527 -10.98 -16.27 23.85
N GLU A 528 -11.02 -17.51 23.36
CA GLU A 528 -11.56 -18.66 24.11
C GLU A 528 -10.73 -18.96 25.37
N VAL A 529 -9.40 -18.94 25.25
CA VAL A 529 -8.48 -19.22 26.37
C VAL A 529 -8.58 -18.14 27.45
N VAL A 530 -8.61 -16.87 27.07
CA VAL A 530 -8.75 -15.73 28.01
C VAL A 530 -10.13 -15.76 28.66
N GLN A 531 -11.19 -16.05 27.91
CA GLN A 531 -12.55 -16.17 28.46
C GLN A 531 -12.65 -17.31 29.48
N ARG A 532 -12.10 -18.49 29.16
CA ARG A 532 -12.07 -19.63 30.08
C ARG A 532 -11.35 -19.26 31.38
N ARG A 533 -10.20 -18.61 31.27
CA ARG A 533 -9.43 -18.15 32.44
C ARG A 533 -10.18 -17.13 33.28
N ALA A 534 -10.83 -16.16 32.64
CA ALA A 534 -11.66 -15.17 33.34
C ALA A 534 -12.78 -15.86 34.14
N ASN A 535 -13.42 -16.88 33.58
CA ASN A 535 -14.46 -17.66 34.25
C ASN A 535 -13.90 -18.50 35.42
N GLU A 536 -12.72 -19.12 35.27
CA GLU A 536 -12.04 -19.85 36.35
C GLU A 536 -11.69 -18.93 37.53
N LEU A 537 -11.15 -17.76 37.25
CA LEU A 537 -10.79 -16.77 38.26
C LEU A 537 -12.04 -16.23 38.96
N GLN A 538 -13.12 -16.01 38.20
CA GLN A 538 -14.43 -15.66 38.77
C GLN A 538 -14.95 -16.72 39.73
N ALA A 539 -14.83 -18.00 39.37
CA ALA A 539 -15.20 -19.12 40.24
C ALA A 539 -14.32 -19.19 41.50
N ALA A 540 -13.07 -18.72 41.43
CA ALA A 540 -12.17 -18.56 42.57
C ALA A 540 -12.40 -17.26 43.38
N GLY A 541 -13.37 -16.43 42.99
CA GLY A 541 -13.72 -15.18 43.67
C GLY A 541 -12.97 -13.93 43.18
N GLU A 542 -12.14 -14.05 42.14
CA GLU A 542 -11.42 -12.93 41.54
C GLU A 542 -12.16 -12.35 40.32
N ARG A 543 -12.28 -11.03 40.25
CA ARG A 543 -12.91 -10.32 39.11
C ARG A 543 -11.84 -9.73 38.21
N TRP A 544 -11.92 -10.03 36.92
CA TRP A 544 -10.95 -9.62 35.92
C TRP A 544 -11.62 -9.03 34.68
N THR A 545 -11.05 -7.94 34.20
CA THR A 545 -11.35 -7.37 32.88
C THR A 545 -10.08 -7.39 32.04
N VAL A 546 -10.11 -8.12 30.93
CA VAL A 546 -8.99 -8.23 29.99
C VAL A 546 -9.34 -7.56 28.68
N GLN A 547 -8.50 -6.63 28.25
CA GLN A 547 -8.68 -5.88 27.01
C GLN A 547 -7.43 -6.02 26.14
N ILE A 548 -7.61 -6.33 24.86
CA ILE A 548 -6.54 -6.25 23.85
C ILE A 548 -6.89 -5.09 22.94
N VAL A 549 -6.12 -4.02 23.04
CA VAL A 549 -6.32 -2.78 22.30
C VAL A 549 -5.34 -2.75 21.13
N SER A 550 -5.87 -2.81 19.92
CA SER A 550 -5.10 -2.65 18.69
C SER A 550 -4.99 -1.17 18.34
N THR A 551 -3.84 -0.76 17.80
CA THR A 551 -3.73 0.55 17.15
C THR A 551 -4.44 0.57 15.80
N ASP A 552 -4.67 -0.58 15.15
CA ASP A 552 -5.39 -0.62 13.87
C ASP A 552 -6.88 -0.31 14.08
N PRO A 553 -7.42 0.78 13.50
CA PRO A 553 -8.84 1.12 13.63
C PRO A 553 -9.79 0.08 13.02
N ALA A 554 -9.29 -0.80 12.14
CA ALA A 554 -10.08 -1.90 11.57
C ALA A 554 -10.13 -3.14 12.50
N ASP A 555 -9.24 -3.24 13.48
CA ASP A 555 -9.24 -4.33 14.46
C ASP A 555 -9.96 -3.89 15.74
N SER A 556 -11.14 -4.45 15.99
CA SER A 556 -11.91 -4.23 17.22
C SER A 556 -11.23 -4.75 18.50
N GLY A 557 -10.09 -5.44 18.37
CA GLY A 557 -9.37 -5.99 19.51
C GLY A 557 -10.13 -7.14 20.18
N LEU A 558 -9.94 -7.28 21.50
CA LEU A 558 -10.73 -8.17 22.35
C LEU A 558 -11.12 -7.44 23.64
N HIS A 559 -12.37 -7.63 24.09
CA HIS A 559 -12.86 -7.13 25.36
C HIS A 559 -13.58 -8.25 26.10
N ILE A 560 -13.00 -8.71 27.21
CA ILE A 560 -13.51 -9.82 28.02
C ILE A 560 -13.65 -9.33 29.47
N SER A 561 -14.85 -9.49 30.04
CA SER A 561 -15.13 -9.15 31.44
C SER A 561 -15.74 -10.36 32.14
N SER A 562 -15.35 -10.60 33.39
CA SER A 562 -15.96 -11.64 34.25
C SER A 562 -17.36 -11.26 34.76
N ALA A 563 -17.81 -10.01 34.62
CA ALA A 563 -19.17 -9.59 35.01
C ALA A 563 -19.68 -8.42 34.15
N GLU A 564 -20.99 -8.40 33.89
CA GLU A 564 -21.69 -7.26 33.27
C GLU A 564 -22.00 -6.20 34.35
N GLY A 565 -21.42 -5.00 34.23
CA GLY A 565 -22.01 -3.78 34.79
C GLY A 565 -21.51 -3.19 36.12
N GLU A 566 -20.49 -3.73 36.82
CA GLU A 566 -20.03 -3.15 38.11
C GLU A 566 -18.52 -2.82 38.16
N LYS A 567 -18.19 -1.66 38.76
CA LYS A 567 -16.83 -1.17 39.00
C LYS A 567 -16.20 -1.87 40.22
N GLY A 568 -15.08 -2.58 40.05
CA GLY A 568 -14.29 -3.10 41.19
C GLY A 568 -13.44 -4.38 40.97
N GLY A 569 -12.89 -4.63 39.77
CA GLY A 569 -12.02 -5.79 39.49
C GLY A 569 -10.61 -5.40 39.02
N ARG A 570 -9.68 -6.37 38.96
CA ARG A 570 -8.35 -6.15 38.34
C ARG A 570 -8.50 -6.00 36.83
N GLN A 571 -7.78 -5.05 36.25
CA GLN A 571 -7.83 -4.78 34.82
C GLN A 571 -6.47 -5.07 34.18
N LEU A 572 -6.47 -5.90 33.15
CA LEU A 572 -5.30 -6.18 32.32
C LEU A 572 -5.56 -5.70 30.90
N VAL A 573 -4.88 -4.63 30.49
CA VAL A 573 -4.90 -4.17 29.09
C VAL A 573 -3.60 -4.57 28.42
N LEU A 574 -3.70 -5.21 27.25
CA LEU A 574 -2.60 -5.51 26.35
C LEU A 574 -2.69 -4.59 25.12
N TYR A 575 -1.59 -3.97 24.76
CA TYR A 575 -1.50 -3.07 23.60
C TYR A 575 -0.79 -3.77 22.45
N THR A 576 -1.30 -3.65 21.23
CA THR A 576 -0.69 -4.26 20.04
C THR A 576 -0.78 -3.38 18.81
N ARG A 577 0.14 -3.56 17.85
CA ARG A 577 0.09 -2.95 16.52
C ARG A 577 -0.30 -3.92 15.40
N SER A 578 -0.29 -5.20 15.70
CA SER A 578 -0.50 -6.27 14.75
C SER A 578 -1.17 -7.47 15.41
N TYR A 579 -1.58 -8.44 14.59
CA TYR A 579 -2.11 -9.71 15.09
C TYR A 579 -1.05 -10.61 15.74
N GLY A 580 0.22 -10.16 15.78
CA GLY A 580 1.33 -10.90 16.38
C GLY A 580 1.11 -11.28 17.85
N ILE A 581 0.37 -10.47 18.62
CA ILE A 581 0.01 -10.81 20.01
C ILE A 581 -0.76 -12.14 20.09
N TYR A 582 -1.71 -12.35 19.19
CA TYR A 582 -2.55 -13.55 19.21
C TYR A 582 -1.73 -14.78 18.83
N VAL A 583 -0.87 -14.63 17.81
CA VAL A 583 0.05 -15.69 17.37
C VAL A 583 1.04 -16.05 18.48
N ASP A 584 1.60 -15.06 19.17
CA ASP A 584 2.56 -15.26 20.26
C ASP A 584 1.94 -16.00 21.44
N LEU A 585 0.77 -15.56 21.90
CA LEU A 585 0.03 -16.19 23.00
C LEU A 585 -0.47 -17.59 22.64
N MET A 586 -0.78 -17.86 21.37
CA MET A 586 -1.14 -19.19 20.90
C MET A 586 0.08 -20.13 20.80
N THR A 587 1.24 -19.60 20.40
CA THR A 587 2.43 -20.39 20.04
C THR A 587 3.33 -20.68 21.24
N TYR A 588 3.58 -19.67 22.08
CA TYR A 588 4.57 -19.76 23.16
C TYR A 588 3.92 -20.06 24.50
N THR A 589 4.31 -21.19 25.09
CA THR A 589 3.83 -21.67 26.38
C THR A 589 5.04 -21.98 27.27
N PRO A 590 5.07 -21.53 28.55
CA PRO A 590 4.04 -20.73 29.24
C PRO A 590 3.92 -19.29 28.72
N PRO A 591 2.84 -18.53 29.02
CA PRO A 591 2.63 -17.16 28.53
C PRO A 591 3.79 -16.18 28.84
N ARG A 592 4.58 -16.47 29.87
CA ARG A 592 5.80 -15.71 30.20
C ARG A 592 6.89 -15.81 29.11
N LEU A 593 6.93 -16.93 28.38
CA LEU A 593 7.76 -17.06 27.18
C LEU A 593 7.23 -16.19 26.03
N ALA A 594 5.90 -16.13 25.85
CA ALA A 594 5.29 -15.22 24.88
C ALA A 594 5.62 -13.76 25.20
N PHE A 595 5.58 -13.39 26.48
CA PHE A 595 5.97 -12.05 26.93
C PHE A 595 7.45 -11.76 26.64
N LEU A 596 8.36 -12.68 26.96
CA LEU A 596 9.79 -12.47 26.68
C LEU A 596 10.07 -12.33 25.17
N LEU A 597 9.58 -13.25 24.34
CA LEU A 597 9.91 -13.30 22.92
C LEU A 597 9.10 -12.30 22.08
N GLY A 598 7.79 -12.22 22.33
CA GLY A 598 6.85 -11.40 21.59
C GLY A 598 6.84 -9.94 22.02
N SER A 599 6.75 -9.69 23.33
CA SER A 599 6.73 -8.34 23.88
C SER A 599 8.12 -7.74 23.99
N ILE A 600 9.02 -8.29 24.82
CA ILE A 600 10.31 -7.65 25.12
C ILE A 600 11.24 -7.67 23.91
N VAL A 601 11.50 -8.86 23.34
CA VAL A 601 12.48 -9.02 22.26
C VAL A 601 11.95 -8.48 20.94
N SER A 602 10.73 -8.88 20.56
CA SER A 602 10.16 -8.55 19.24
C SER A 602 9.35 -7.26 19.23
N ARG A 603 9.01 -6.67 20.38
CA ARG A 603 8.26 -5.41 20.50
C ARG A 603 6.93 -5.39 19.74
N ARG A 604 6.26 -6.54 19.61
CA ARG A 604 4.98 -6.65 18.89
C ARG A 604 3.80 -6.17 19.73
N TRP A 605 3.86 -6.39 21.03
CA TRP A 605 2.82 -6.02 21.98
C TRP A 605 3.40 -5.67 23.36
N GLY A 606 2.58 -5.10 24.23
CA GLY A 606 2.94 -4.78 25.61
C GLY A 606 1.74 -4.84 26.55
N VAL A 607 1.97 -4.62 27.84
CA VAL A 607 0.96 -4.77 28.90
C VAL A 607 0.86 -3.52 29.76
N THR A 608 -0.28 -3.32 30.41
CA THR A 608 -0.44 -2.25 31.42
C THR A 608 0.37 -2.51 32.68
N SER A 609 0.44 -3.77 33.11
CA SER A 609 1.10 -4.17 34.35
C SER A 609 1.62 -5.60 34.21
N LEU A 610 2.91 -5.78 34.50
CA LEU A 610 3.55 -7.09 34.50
C LEU A 610 3.02 -7.98 35.64
N ASP A 611 2.68 -7.38 36.78
CA ASP A 611 2.15 -8.10 37.94
C ASP A 611 0.74 -8.61 37.66
N ASP A 612 -0.09 -7.81 36.98
CA ASP A 612 -1.42 -8.23 36.56
C ASP A 612 -1.35 -9.29 35.46
N PHE A 613 -0.40 -9.16 34.51
CA PHE A 613 -0.16 -10.19 33.50
C PHE A 613 0.25 -11.52 34.15
N ASN A 614 1.23 -11.49 35.05
CA ASN A 614 1.69 -12.70 35.75
C ASN A 614 0.60 -13.31 36.63
N ALA A 615 -0.22 -12.49 37.32
CA ALA A 615 -1.31 -12.99 38.14
C ALA A 615 -2.42 -13.65 37.30
N PHE A 616 -2.82 -13.01 36.20
CA PHE A 616 -3.85 -13.58 35.31
C PHE A 616 -3.38 -14.91 34.69
N PHE A 617 -2.12 -14.96 34.25
CA PHE A 617 -1.51 -16.13 33.58
C PHE A 617 -0.68 -17.05 34.50
N ALA A 618 -0.85 -16.94 35.84
CA ALA A 618 -0.04 -17.68 36.81
C ALA A 618 -0.10 -19.20 36.62
N ASN A 619 -1.28 -19.72 36.24
CA ASN A 619 -1.45 -21.12 35.87
C ASN A 619 -1.33 -21.25 34.35
N PRO A 620 -0.53 -22.20 33.84
CA PRO A 620 -0.42 -22.40 32.41
C PRO A 620 -1.78 -22.82 31.84
N LEU A 621 -2.36 -21.95 31.02
CA LEU A 621 -3.69 -22.13 30.43
C LEU A 621 -3.72 -23.24 29.38
N THR A 622 -2.55 -23.66 28.90
CA THR A 622 -2.40 -24.70 27.90
C THR A 622 -1.13 -25.51 28.06
N PRO A 623 -1.12 -26.78 27.61
CA PRO A 623 0.06 -27.62 27.66
C PRO A 623 1.09 -27.27 26.59
N CYS A 624 2.37 -27.34 26.97
CA CYS A 624 3.50 -27.23 26.03
C CYS A 624 3.78 -28.60 25.37
N THR A 625 2.80 -29.14 24.64
CA THR A 625 2.88 -30.44 23.94
C THR A 625 2.97 -30.27 22.42
N GLY A 626 3.18 -31.39 21.72
CA GLY A 626 3.10 -31.47 20.26
C GLY A 626 3.97 -30.44 19.53
N ILE A 627 3.32 -29.59 18.72
CA ILE A 627 3.98 -28.62 17.85
C ILE A 627 4.61 -27.47 18.65
N ARG A 628 4.00 -27.03 19.75
CA ARG A 628 4.56 -25.96 20.60
C ARG A 628 5.92 -26.36 21.15
N ARG A 629 6.03 -27.59 21.67
CA ARG A 629 7.30 -28.14 22.16
C ARG A 629 8.34 -28.24 21.05
N ARG A 630 7.95 -28.66 19.85
CA ARG A 630 8.84 -28.66 18.67
C ARG A 630 9.33 -27.27 18.33
N HIS A 631 8.48 -26.25 18.42
CA HIS A 631 8.85 -24.86 18.18
C HIS A 631 9.87 -24.35 19.21
N VAL A 632 9.63 -24.59 20.52
CA VAL A 632 10.59 -24.21 21.58
C VAL A 632 11.93 -24.93 21.41
N ASN A 633 11.90 -26.24 21.11
CA ASN A 633 13.13 -27.00 20.81
C ASN A 633 13.87 -26.45 19.59
N PHE A 634 13.17 -26.00 18.56
CA PHE A 634 13.79 -25.36 17.40
C PHE A 634 14.48 -24.04 17.76
N LEU A 635 13.87 -23.23 18.64
CA LEU A 635 14.50 -22.00 19.13
C LEU A 635 15.74 -22.31 19.99
N LEU A 636 15.66 -23.29 20.88
CA LEU A 636 16.78 -23.72 21.72
C LEU A 636 17.96 -24.23 20.89
N THR A 637 17.71 -25.04 19.86
CA THR A 637 18.76 -25.51 18.94
C THR A 637 19.29 -24.43 17.99
N SER A 638 18.60 -23.28 17.92
CA SER A 638 19.02 -22.14 17.10
C SER A 638 19.87 -21.13 17.86
N ALA A 639 19.82 -21.12 19.19
CA ALA A 639 20.62 -20.25 20.02
C ALA A 639 22.08 -20.73 20.09
N SER A 640 23.01 -19.78 20.18
CA SER A 640 24.46 -20.04 20.32
C SER A 640 24.88 -20.63 21.68
N HIS A 641 23.99 -20.61 22.68
CA HIS A 641 24.28 -21.03 24.04
C HIS A 641 24.20 -22.56 24.22
N ASP A 642 24.91 -23.09 25.21
CA ASP A 642 24.69 -24.46 25.67
C ASP A 642 23.23 -24.63 26.11
N ARG A 643 22.58 -25.69 25.64
CA ARG A 643 21.16 -25.95 25.84
C ARG A 643 20.80 -25.95 27.32
N ALA A 644 21.63 -26.57 28.15
CA ALA A 644 21.41 -26.64 29.60
C ALA A 644 21.45 -25.25 30.25
N GLN A 645 22.36 -24.39 29.81
CA GLN A 645 22.47 -23.01 30.32
C GLN A 645 21.26 -22.16 29.89
N ALA A 646 20.81 -22.32 28.64
CA ALA A 646 19.60 -21.63 28.15
C ALA A 646 18.36 -22.05 28.94
N GLU A 647 18.17 -23.35 29.16
CA GLU A 647 17.06 -23.88 29.96
C GLU A 647 17.13 -23.38 31.42
N GLN A 648 18.32 -23.31 32.03
CA GLN A 648 18.50 -22.76 33.38
C GLN A 648 18.14 -21.27 33.45
N LEU A 649 18.59 -20.45 32.50
CA LEU A 649 18.25 -19.02 32.46
C LEU A 649 16.74 -18.80 32.30
N LEU A 650 16.06 -19.63 31.51
CA LEU A 650 14.61 -19.58 31.37
C LEU A 650 13.92 -19.96 32.69
N ARG A 651 14.37 -21.01 33.37
CA ARG A 651 13.85 -21.41 34.70
C ARG A 651 14.05 -20.30 35.73
N ASP A 652 15.22 -19.66 35.76
CA ASP A 652 15.51 -18.50 36.63
C ASP A 652 14.55 -17.33 36.35
N TYR A 653 14.11 -17.16 35.11
CA TYR A 653 13.10 -16.17 34.72
C TYR A 653 11.66 -16.65 34.94
N GLY A 654 11.43 -17.82 35.56
CA GLY A 654 10.10 -18.38 35.80
C GLY A 654 9.43 -18.98 34.55
N ILE A 655 10.22 -19.44 33.58
CA ILE A 655 9.76 -20.15 32.38
C ILE A 655 10.21 -21.61 32.51
N ASP A 656 9.30 -22.49 32.90
CA ASP A 656 9.52 -23.93 32.88
C ASP A 656 8.80 -24.57 31.68
N ALA A 657 9.58 -25.17 30.77
CA ALA A 657 9.10 -25.78 29.55
C ALA A 657 8.63 -27.23 29.73
N ASP A 658 8.92 -27.86 30.88
CA ASP A 658 8.58 -29.26 31.15
C ASP A 658 7.29 -29.42 31.97
N THR A 659 6.79 -28.36 32.59
CA THR A 659 5.59 -28.37 33.42
C THR A 659 4.34 -28.04 32.61
N VAL A 660 3.80 -29.01 31.87
CA VAL A 660 2.35 -29.29 31.78
C VAL A 660 2.14 -30.67 31.15
N ARG A 661 1.47 -31.58 31.86
CA ARG A 661 0.87 -32.80 31.29
C ARG A 661 -0.65 -32.68 31.40
N GLY A 662 -1.35 -32.80 30.27
CA GLY A 662 -2.81 -32.84 30.23
C GLY A 662 -3.46 -31.48 29.98
N GLY A 663 -4.12 -31.35 28.83
CA GLY A 663 -4.90 -30.20 28.42
C GLY A 663 -5.33 -30.35 26.97
N ASP A 664 -6.49 -29.81 26.62
CA ASP A 664 -7.06 -29.88 25.29
C ASP A 664 -6.15 -29.16 24.26
N GLU A 665 -5.70 -29.86 23.21
CA GLU A 665 -4.74 -29.33 22.22
C GLU A 665 -5.33 -28.24 21.30
N GLY A 666 -6.58 -27.85 21.52
CA GLY A 666 -7.33 -26.95 20.67
C GLY A 666 -7.86 -27.69 19.44
N GLY A 667 -8.82 -27.07 18.73
CA GLY A 667 -9.38 -27.66 17.51
C GLY A 667 -8.34 -27.83 16.39
N TRP A 668 -8.66 -28.65 15.38
CA TRP A 668 -7.76 -28.94 14.25
C TRP A 668 -7.21 -27.69 13.54
N LYS A 669 -7.99 -26.60 13.50
CA LYS A 669 -7.55 -25.30 12.93
C LYS A 669 -6.31 -24.76 13.66
N VAL A 670 -6.28 -24.84 14.99
CA VAL A 670 -5.16 -24.37 15.83
C VAL A 670 -3.93 -25.23 15.56
N THR A 671 -4.09 -26.54 15.48
CA THR A 671 -3.00 -27.47 15.14
C THR A 671 -2.40 -27.17 13.78
N VAL A 672 -3.23 -26.92 12.76
CA VAL A 672 -2.77 -26.55 11.41
C VAL A 672 -2.08 -25.19 11.43
N ALA A 673 -2.64 -24.18 12.10
CA ALA A 673 -2.03 -22.85 12.21
C ALA A 673 -0.65 -22.91 12.90
N LEU A 674 -0.53 -23.65 14.01
CA LEU A 674 0.74 -23.88 14.70
C LEU A 674 1.74 -24.62 13.81
N TRP A 675 1.29 -25.64 13.07
CA TRP A 675 2.16 -26.40 12.18
C TRP A 675 2.69 -25.54 11.04
N LEU A 676 1.82 -24.74 10.40
CA LEU A 676 2.21 -23.78 9.37
C LEU A 676 3.22 -22.77 9.92
N GLY A 677 2.99 -22.22 11.12
CA GLY A 677 3.93 -21.30 11.77
C GLY A 677 5.29 -21.95 12.07
N PHE A 678 5.30 -23.19 12.55
CA PHE A 678 6.54 -23.95 12.78
C PHE A 678 7.30 -24.24 11.48
N VAL A 679 6.60 -24.74 10.46
CA VAL A 679 7.20 -25.02 9.15
C VAL A 679 7.74 -23.73 8.52
N ALA A 680 7.01 -22.62 8.62
CA ALA A 680 7.46 -21.32 8.15
C ALA A 680 8.76 -20.88 8.85
N ALA A 681 8.85 -20.99 10.18
CA ALA A 681 10.05 -20.63 10.94
C ALA A 681 11.28 -21.49 10.58
N VAL A 682 11.08 -22.81 10.43
CA VAL A 682 12.15 -23.74 10.02
C VAL A 682 12.57 -23.49 8.58
N ALA A 683 11.60 -23.32 7.68
CA ALA A 683 11.85 -23.04 6.28
C ALA A 683 12.58 -21.70 6.12
N GLU A 684 12.16 -20.65 6.83
CA GLU A 684 12.83 -19.35 6.81
C GLU A 684 14.31 -19.52 7.20
N LYS A 685 14.63 -20.11 8.35
CA LYS A 685 16.03 -20.31 8.75
C LYS A 685 16.83 -21.12 7.72
N LYS A 686 16.28 -22.24 7.23
CA LYS A 686 16.98 -23.14 6.30
C LYS A 686 17.17 -22.51 4.91
N VAL A 687 16.12 -21.92 4.36
CA VAL A 687 16.15 -21.27 3.05
C VAL A 687 17.07 -20.05 3.10
N PHE A 688 17.01 -19.25 4.16
CA PHE A 688 17.91 -18.10 4.30
C PHE A 688 19.37 -18.54 4.44
N ALA A 689 19.66 -19.58 5.24
CA ALA A 689 21.00 -20.14 5.35
C ALA A 689 21.50 -20.71 4.01
N TRP A 690 20.65 -21.43 3.27
CA TRP A 690 20.99 -22.01 1.97
C TRP A 690 21.23 -20.95 0.89
N LEU A 691 20.39 -19.92 0.85
CA LEU A 691 20.53 -18.80 -0.09
C LEU A 691 21.68 -17.86 0.30
N GLY A 692 22.21 -17.94 1.52
CA GLY A 692 23.17 -16.98 2.05
C GLY A 692 22.57 -15.58 2.25
N ALA A 693 21.27 -15.52 2.53
CA ALA A 693 20.56 -14.27 2.77
C ALA A 693 20.96 -13.66 4.13
N ARG A 694 21.07 -12.33 4.19
CA ARG A 694 21.64 -11.61 5.34
C ARG A 694 20.67 -10.57 5.92
N TYR A 695 20.32 -10.74 7.18
CA TYR A 695 19.62 -9.71 7.93
C TYR A 695 20.59 -8.69 8.50
N VAL A 696 20.10 -7.49 8.78
CA VAL A 696 20.87 -6.56 9.59
C VAL A 696 21.04 -7.15 10.99
N LYS A 697 22.28 -7.11 11.49
CA LYS A 697 22.64 -7.73 12.77
C LYS A 697 21.70 -7.29 13.88
N GLY A 698 21.16 -8.26 14.62
CA GLY A 698 20.21 -8.04 15.72
C GLY A 698 18.75 -8.13 15.31
N THR A 699 18.44 -8.22 14.01
CA THR A 699 17.06 -8.31 13.49
C THR A 699 16.67 -9.73 13.05
N GLU A 700 17.57 -10.71 13.19
CA GLU A 700 17.36 -12.10 12.75
C GLU A 700 16.21 -12.77 13.51
N PRO A 701 15.15 -13.28 12.84
CA PRO A 701 13.99 -13.87 13.51
C PRO A 701 14.32 -15.10 14.38
N TRP A 702 15.22 -15.96 13.88
CA TRP A 702 15.63 -17.20 14.57
C TRP A 702 16.56 -16.99 15.77
N LEU A 703 17.09 -15.78 15.98
CA LEU A 703 17.90 -15.42 17.16
C LEU A 703 17.09 -14.69 18.23
N SER A 704 15.75 -14.72 18.15
CA SER A 704 14.86 -14.12 19.14
C SER A 704 15.08 -14.67 20.55
N LEU A 705 15.24 -16.00 20.67
CA LEU A 705 15.53 -16.61 21.98
C LEU A 705 16.88 -16.19 22.53
N GLU A 706 17.92 -16.14 21.69
CA GLU A 706 19.26 -15.70 22.10
C GLU A 706 19.23 -14.26 22.65
N ARG A 707 18.52 -13.36 21.98
CA ARG A 707 18.29 -11.99 22.48
C ARG A 707 17.52 -11.97 23.80
N GLY A 708 16.52 -12.85 23.94
CA GLY A 708 15.77 -13.01 25.19
C GLY A 708 16.65 -13.49 26.34
N LEU A 709 17.52 -14.48 26.10
CA LEU A 709 18.47 -14.98 27.10
C LEU A 709 19.49 -13.92 27.51
N ALA A 710 19.99 -13.14 26.55
CA ALA A 710 20.85 -11.99 26.83
C ALA A 710 20.14 -10.97 27.75
N TYR A 711 18.88 -10.63 27.44
CA TYR A 711 18.07 -9.75 28.29
C TYR A 711 17.91 -10.29 29.71
N VAL A 712 17.61 -11.58 29.88
CA VAL A 712 17.48 -12.23 31.19
C VAL A 712 18.79 -12.17 31.97
N LYS A 713 19.92 -12.49 31.32
CA LYS A 713 21.26 -12.43 31.92
C LYS A 713 21.61 -11.02 32.38
N LEU A 714 21.29 -10.02 31.55
CA LEU A 714 21.52 -8.62 31.88
C LEU A 714 20.62 -8.13 33.01
N ARG A 715 19.37 -8.56 33.10
CA ARG A 715 18.52 -8.27 34.27
C ARG A 715 19.02 -8.92 35.55
N LYS A 716 19.54 -10.15 35.47
CA LYS A 716 20.15 -10.86 36.61
C LYS A 716 21.41 -10.14 37.08
N ASN A 717 22.23 -9.67 36.13
CA ASN A 717 23.46 -8.94 36.42
C ASN A 717 23.21 -7.49 36.85
N GLN A 718 22.16 -6.81 36.38
CA GLN A 718 21.79 -5.44 36.79
C GLN A 718 21.41 -5.29 38.28
N ALA A 719 21.37 -6.39 39.04
CA ALA A 719 21.41 -6.34 40.51
C ALA A 719 22.80 -5.89 41.05
N GLU A 720 23.85 -5.89 40.21
CA GLU A 720 25.20 -5.38 40.47
C GLU A 720 25.65 -4.47 39.29
N GLU A 721 26.10 -3.25 39.59
CA GLU A 721 26.27 -2.07 38.72
C GLU A 721 27.18 -2.26 37.47
N VAL A 722 26.77 -1.82 36.24
CA VAL A 722 27.52 -0.96 35.23
C VAL A 722 26.58 -0.54 34.03
N PRO A 723 26.96 0.31 33.02
CA PRO A 723 26.08 1.35 32.46
C PRO A 723 25.45 1.02 31.08
N GLY A 724 24.18 1.39 30.94
CA GLY A 724 23.66 2.11 29.77
C GLY A 724 23.39 1.36 28.47
N ASP A 725 24.39 0.80 27.81
CA ASP A 725 24.37 0.74 26.33
C ASP A 725 24.47 -0.66 25.68
N GLU A 726 24.82 -1.73 26.41
CA GLU A 726 25.24 -2.98 25.74
C GLU A 726 24.13 -3.96 25.37
N VAL A 727 22.88 -3.74 25.79
CA VAL A 727 21.73 -4.58 25.36
C VAL A 727 20.99 -3.97 24.17
N GLY A 728 21.42 -2.79 23.74
CA GLY A 728 20.76 -2.03 22.70
C GLY A 728 20.82 -2.78 21.38
N TRP A 729 19.64 -3.11 20.84
CA TRP A 729 19.45 -3.08 19.39
C TRP A 729 20.33 -1.96 18.82
N ASP A 730 21.22 -2.28 17.87
CA ASP A 730 22.11 -1.29 17.27
C ASP A 730 21.23 -0.17 16.69
N SER A 731 21.01 0.92 17.40
CA SER A 731 20.12 1.99 16.94
C SER A 731 20.73 2.73 15.74
N ARG A 732 22.01 2.45 15.44
CA ARG A 732 22.72 2.81 14.21
C ARG A 732 22.46 1.79 13.09
N LEU A 733 21.33 1.08 13.19
CA LEU A 733 20.82 0.05 12.29
C LEU A 733 20.83 0.57 10.85
N GLY A 734 21.91 0.22 10.16
CA GLY A 734 22.12 0.51 8.76
C GLY A 734 23.60 0.59 8.45
N SER A 735 23.97 -0.05 7.36
CA SER A 735 25.17 0.21 6.58
C SER A 735 25.32 1.67 6.11
N VAL A 736 24.81 2.67 6.84
CA VAL A 736 24.78 4.07 6.41
C VAL A 736 26.21 4.57 6.17
N TYR A 737 27.20 4.07 6.93
CA TYR A 737 28.61 4.49 6.82
C TYR A 737 29.65 3.37 7.05
N ARG A 738 29.29 2.09 6.91
CA ARG A 738 30.35 1.05 6.93
C ARG A 738 31.06 1.05 5.58
N ALA A 739 32.24 1.67 5.56
CA ALA A 739 33.29 1.44 4.57
C ALA A 739 33.59 -0.05 4.44
#